data_AF-A0A669PZA2-F1
#
_entry.id   AF-A0A669PZA2-F1
#
_cell.length_a   1.000
_cell.length_b   1.000
_cell.length_c   1.000
_cell.angle_alpha   90.00
_cell.angle_beta   90.00
_cell.angle_gamma   90.00
#
_symmetry.space_group_name_H-M   'P 1'
#
loop_
_entity.id
_entity.type
_entity.pdbx_description
1 polymer ?
#
loop_
_entity_poly.entity_id
_entity_poly.type
_entity_poly.pdbx_seq_one_letter_code
_entity_poly.pdbx_strand_id
1 'polypeptide(L)'
;MGSSCFPRAWPGRAALCPRAAPRGGCSRFWPRGDLGSRGGERRGPCRGGPQCWPHARAPSRGQRQPCSGAAGGEEQLGGAGFRSGRIPPVGRPRHEDCGLGAGAARCGPGWGRPRTRAVRGAGRGGGSGSARPGTTRLRSARTGGRNLSLAAEYPRERERAMGRCGARAWQELLMLLGGLWMWGSSAQPTSPSPTSSSVPPLKFRLAGYPRKHNEGRIEVFYNEEWGTICDDDFTLANAQVLCRQLGFVGATGWAHSAKYGKGVGRIWLDNVNCAGNEKSVRDCKHRGWGNSDCSHEEDAGVICKDERIPGFKDSNVIETEQSHVEEVRLRAVVSGAQRRLPVTEGIVEVRYKDGWAQICDEGWDSKNSHVICGMMGFPTEKKVNRNFYKLFAERQQFNYRLHSVSCTGTEVHISMCTFQFYRGNSSAACSTGMPAVVSCLPGPLFATGSAQKKKQRQQQQSQPRIRLKGGAKAGEGRVEVLKNNEWGTICDDRWNLLSASVVCRELGFGSAKEALTGARMGQGTGPIHLNEVQCLGTEKSLWSCPFKNITQEDCKHTEDAAVRCNIPYMGYENLIRLSGGRSRFEGRVEVAVGAAEGDEPRWGLVCGEGWGTLEAMVACRQLGLGFANHGLQIRLAGGRTEFEGRVEVKRGSKWGTVCSDGWTTKEAMVVCRQLGLGYSLHAVTETWYWDASNVTEMVLSGVKCAGHELSLNHCQHHGSSLNCRNTGTRFAAGVICSETASDLLLHAPLVQETAYIEDRPLHMLYCAAEENCLSSSARHANWPYGHRRLLRFSSQIHNNGRADFRPKAGRHSWVWHECHRHYHSMDIFTHYDILTPNGTKVAEGHKASFCLEDTECEEDVAKRYECANFGEQGITVGCWDLYRHDIDCQWIDITDVKPGNYILQVVINPNFEVAESDFTNNAMKCNCKYDGHRIWVHSCHIGDALSEEASKRFEQYPGQLNNQIS
;
A
#
# COMPACT_ATOMS: atom_id res chain seq x y z
N MET A 1 80.22 24.43 6.90
CA MET A 1 79.75 24.14 5.52
C MET A 1 78.23 24.00 5.59
N GLY A 2 77.38 24.69 4.83
CA GLY A 2 77.62 25.83 3.93
C GLY A 2 76.36 26.16 3.11
N SER A 3 75.81 27.37 3.30
CA SER A 3 75.32 28.35 2.28
C SER A 3 74.46 27.88 1.07
N SER A 4 73.40 28.57 0.59
CA SER A 4 72.70 29.86 0.90
C SER A 4 71.59 30.09 -0.17
N CYS A 5 70.51 30.89 -0.10
CA CYS A 5 69.83 31.81 0.84
C CYS A 5 68.28 31.77 0.54
N PHE A 6 67.26 32.31 1.24
CA PHE A 6 67.02 33.53 2.06
C PHE A 6 66.77 34.85 1.25
N PRO A 7 65.95 35.83 1.75
CA PRO A 7 64.75 35.77 2.61
C PRO A 7 63.62 36.84 2.30
N ARG A 8 62.60 36.96 3.19
CA ARG A 8 61.68 38.13 3.50
C ARG A 8 60.32 38.25 2.78
N ALA A 9 59.29 38.93 3.34
CA ALA A 9 58.88 39.23 4.74
C ALA A 9 57.46 39.88 4.80
N TRP A 10 56.78 39.83 5.96
CA TRP A 10 55.56 40.62 6.28
C TRP A 10 55.93 42.05 6.77
N PRO A 11 55.07 43.08 6.61
CA PRO A 11 54.00 43.44 7.57
C PRO A 11 52.68 43.88 6.86
N GLY A 12 51.59 44.37 7.48
CA GLY A 12 51.24 44.63 8.89
C GLY A 12 49.81 45.25 8.98
N ARG A 13 49.25 45.41 10.19
CA ARG A 13 47.89 45.97 10.40
C ARG A 13 47.89 47.50 10.48
N ALA A 14 46.84 48.14 9.95
CA ALA A 14 46.28 49.40 10.44
C ALA A 14 44.77 49.45 10.12
N ALA A 15 43.99 50.23 10.88
CA ALA A 15 42.56 50.43 10.66
C ALA A 15 42.23 51.93 10.73
N LEU A 16 41.21 52.38 10.00
CA LEU A 16 40.52 53.66 10.24
C LEU A 16 39.18 53.71 9.47
N CYS A 17 38.20 54.35 10.10
CA CYS A 17 36.96 54.90 9.54
C CYS A 17 36.93 56.39 10.00
N PRO A 18 36.03 57.29 9.52
CA PRO A 18 34.78 57.02 8.79
C PRO A 18 34.44 58.03 7.65
N ARG A 19 33.19 57.97 7.17
CA ARG A 19 32.41 59.04 6.50
C ARG A 19 32.94 59.65 5.17
N ALA A 20 32.18 59.41 4.11
CA ALA A 20 31.74 60.47 3.21
C ALA A 20 30.36 60.13 2.61
N ALA A 21 29.50 61.14 2.47
CA ALA A 21 28.27 61.07 1.68
C ALA A 21 28.03 62.44 1.05
N PRO A 22 27.53 62.52 -0.20
CA PRO A 22 26.94 63.75 -0.72
C PRO A 22 25.42 63.61 -0.86
N ARG A 23 24.69 64.67 -0.48
CA ARG A 23 23.34 64.94 -1.00
C ARG A 23 23.48 65.75 -2.29
N GLY A 24 22.61 65.51 -3.26
CA GLY A 24 22.45 66.33 -4.47
C GLY A 24 21.14 65.98 -5.16
N GLY A 25 20.48 66.95 -5.79
CA GLY A 25 19.19 66.75 -6.45
C GLY A 25 18.81 67.90 -7.39
N CYS A 26 17.52 67.99 -7.72
CA CYS A 26 16.86 69.01 -8.55
C CYS A 26 16.89 68.84 -10.10
N SER A 27 15.81 68.21 -10.60
CA SER A 27 14.75 68.90 -11.37
C SER A 27 14.81 69.08 -12.91
N ARG A 28 13.65 68.77 -13.56
CA ARG A 28 13.15 69.17 -14.90
C ARG A 28 13.91 68.57 -16.10
N PHE A 29 13.28 68.20 -17.23
CA PHE A 29 12.21 68.89 -18.00
C PHE A 29 11.20 67.96 -18.71
N TRP A 30 10.15 68.56 -19.33
CA TRP A 30 9.17 67.96 -20.26
C TRP A 30 9.51 68.31 -21.73
N PRO A 31 9.07 67.52 -22.74
CA PRO A 31 7.79 67.77 -23.47
C PRO A 31 6.87 66.52 -23.46
N ARG A 32 5.53 66.64 -23.40
CA ARG A 32 4.51 67.10 -24.39
C ARG A 32 4.44 66.27 -25.69
N GLY A 33 3.26 65.76 -26.09
CA GLY A 33 1.99 65.73 -25.33
C GLY A 33 0.71 65.37 -26.11
N ASP A 34 -0.39 65.41 -25.34
CA ASP A 34 -1.75 65.89 -25.67
C ASP A 34 -2.67 65.22 -26.70
N LEU A 35 -3.98 65.22 -26.34
CA LEU A 35 -5.21 64.96 -27.12
C LEU A 35 -5.49 63.48 -27.51
N GLY A 36 -6.68 62.90 -27.27
CA GLY A 36 -7.88 63.32 -26.50
C GLY A 36 -8.82 62.08 -26.34
N SER A 37 -9.48 61.85 -25.20
CA SER A 37 -10.67 62.52 -24.64
C SER A 37 -12.02 62.17 -25.31
N ARG A 38 -13.03 61.85 -24.47
CA ARG A 38 -14.41 61.36 -24.76
C ARG A 38 -14.48 59.85 -25.09
N GLY A 39 -15.34 59.01 -24.50
CA GLY A 39 -16.23 59.19 -23.33
C GLY A 39 -17.71 58.87 -23.63
N GLY A 40 -18.32 57.97 -22.84
CA GLY A 40 -19.75 57.66 -22.91
C GLY A 40 -20.15 56.37 -22.19
N GLU A 41 -20.84 56.48 -21.05
CA GLU A 41 -21.53 55.35 -20.40
C GLU A 41 -22.89 55.08 -21.08
N ARG A 42 -23.40 53.83 -21.00
CA ARG A 42 -24.79 53.54 -20.56
C ARG A 42 -25.06 52.05 -20.32
N ARG A 43 -26.25 51.76 -19.77
CA ARG A 43 -26.72 50.47 -19.23
C ARG A 43 -27.48 49.66 -20.31
N GLY A 44 -27.60 48.33 -20.13
CA GLY A 44 -28.42 47.43 -20.99
C GLY A 44 -29.94 47.52 -20.70
N PRO A 45 -30.77 46.47 -20.92
CA PRO A 45 -30.46 45.06 -21.24
C PRO A 45 -31.37 44.45 -22.36
N CYS A 46 -31.59 43.11 -22.32
CA CYS A 46 -32.74 42.31 -22.84
C CYS A 46 -32.55 41.33 -24.04
N ARG A 47 -32.98 40.08 -23.74
CA ARG A 47 -33.57 38.98 -24.56
C ARG A 47 -33.60 39.08 -26.11
N GLY A 48 -33.26 37.96 -26.75
CA GLY A 48 -33.78 37.59 -28.08
C GLY A 48 -33.21 36.26 -28.61
N GLY A 49 -34.06 35.41 -29.18
CA GLY A 49 -33.66 34.21 -29.93
C GLY A 49 -34.80 33.78 -30.89
N PRO A 50 -34.53 32.97 -31.92
CA PRO A 50 -35.57 32.30 -32.69
C PRO A 50 -35.44 30.75 -32.73
N GLN A 51 -36.44 30.08 -33.31
CA GLN A 51 -36.58 28.61 -33.41
C GLN A 51 -36.87 28.15 -34.87
N CYS A 52 -37.05 26.83 -35.03
CA CYS A 52 -37.61 26.08 -36.19
C CYS A 52 -36.63 25.77 -37.35
N TRP A 53 -36.40 24.52 -37.80
CA TRP A 53 -37.28 23.37 -38.23
C TRP A 53 -37.83 23.53 -39.68
N PRO A 54 -38.20 22.45 -40.46
CA PRO A 54 -38.39 21.02 -40.12
C PRO A 54 -37.86 19.96 -41.15
N HIS A 55 -38.36 18.71 -41.07
CA HIS A 55 -38.27 17.49 -41.96
C HIS A 55 -37.21 16.42 -41.55
N ALA A 56 -37.48 15.14 -41.24
CA ALA A 56 -38.61 14.18 -41.39
C ALA A 56 -38.82 13.59 -42.81
N ARG A 57 -38.97 12.27 -43.07
CA ARG A 57 -39.37 11.08 -42.25
C ARG A 57 -38.61 9.76 -42.65
N ALA A 58 -38.83 8.66 -41.90
CA ALA A 58 -38.35 7.28 -42.12
C ALA A 58 -39.34 6.42 -42.97
N PRO A 59 -39.44 5.05 -42.92
CA PRO A 59 -38.51 3.92 -42.64
C PRO A 59 -38.62 2.72 -43.65
N SER A 60 -37.83 1.62 -43.50
CA SER A 60 -38.16 0.28 -44.09
C SER A 60 -37.54 -0.93 -43.35
N ARG A 61 -37.97 -2.17 -43.67
CA ARG A 61 -37.67 -3.45 -42.96
C ARG A 61 -37.07 -4.55 -43.88
N GLY A 62 -36.44 -5.59 -43.30
CA GLY A 62 -36.19 -6.93 -43.91
C GLY A 62 -34.75 -7.42 -43.67
N GLN A 63 -34.41 -8.45 -42.88
CA GLN A 63 -34.85 -9.85 -42.68
C GLN A 63 -34.22 -10.88 -43.65
N ARG A 64 -33.60 -11.94 -43.07
CA ARG A 64 -33.23 -13.29 -43.60
C ARG A 64 -31.81 -13.57 -44.16
N GLN A 65 -31.20 -14.64 -43.63
CA GLN A 65 -30.22 -15.55 -44.26
C GLN A 65 -31.00 -16.64 -45.09
N PRO A 66 -30.42 -17.71 -45.70
CA PRO A 66 -29.00 -18.15 -45.81
C PRO A 66 -28.58 -18.67 -47.23
N CYS A 67 -27.46 -19.43 -47.29
CA CYS A 67 -27.11 -20.48 -48.27
C CYS A 67 -26.42 -20.17 -49.63
N SER A 68 -25.10 -20.39 -49.64
CA SER A 68 -24.30 -21.27 -50.54
C SER A 68 -24.40 -21.20 -52.09
N GLY A 69 -23.23 -21.06 -52.74
CA GLY A 69 -22.91 -21.44 -54.13
C GLY A 69 -21.49 -22.03 -54.22
N ALA A 70 -21.11 -22.72 -55.31
CA ALA A 70 -19.92 -23.62 -55.34
C ALA A 70 -19.18 -23.72 -56.70
N ALA A 71 -18.20 -24.66 -56.77
CA ALA A 71 -17.32 -25.09 -57.90
C ALA A 71 -16.01 -24.29 -58.12
N GLY A 72 -14.90 -24.90 -58.59
CA GLY A 72 -14.62 -26.32 -58.89
C GLY A 72 -13.19 -26.60 -59.45
N GLY A 73 -12.81 -27.88 -59.66
CA GLY A 73 -11.50 -28.40 -60.16
C GLY A 73 -10.50 -28.76 -59.04
N GLU A 74 -9.86 -29.93 -58.88
CA GLU A 74 -9.29 -30.98 -59.79
C GLU A 74 -7.99 -30.55 -60.51
N GLU A 75 -6.89 -31.32 -60.62
CA GLU A 75 -6.55 -32.75 -60.37
C GLU A 75 -5.25 -32.90 -59.49
N GLN A 76 -4.49 -34.02 -59.49
CA GLN A 76 -4.67 -35.32 -58.80
C GLN A 76 -3.31 -36.11 -58.85
N LEU A 77 -3.14 -37.17 -58.02
CA LEU A 77 -2.16 -38.29 -58.13
C LEU A 77 -0.64 -38.17 -57.77
N GLY A 78 -0.16 -39.13 -56.96
CA GLY A 78 1.21 -39.71 -56.96
C GLY A 78 2.31 -39.01 -56.14
N GLY A 79 3.34 -39.68 -55.58
CA GLY A 79 3.63 -41.12 -55.49
C GLY A 79 5.00 -41.40 -54.81
N ALA A 80 5.11 -42.46 -53.99
CA ALA A 80 6.20 -42.75 -53.04
C ALA A 80 7.64 -42.96 -53.58
N GLY A 81 8.66 -42.82 -52.70
CA GLY A 81 9.70 -43.87 -52.55
C GLY A 81 11.21 -43.54 -52.46
N PHE A 82 11.82 -43.88 -51.30
CA PHE A 82 13.10 -44.60 -51.12
C PHE A 82 14.52 -44.04 -51.51
N ARG A 83 15.35 -43.88 -50.45
CA ARG A 83 16.76 -44.37 -50.25
C ARG A 83 17.98 -43.87 -51.10
N SER A 84 18.83 -43.09 -50.41
CA SER A 84 20.29 -43.27 -50.16
C SER A 84 21.34 -43.42 -51.29
N GLY A 85 22.37 -42.55 -51.26
CA GLY A 85 23.70 -42.67 -51.92
C GLY A 85 24.85 -42.21 -51.01
N ARG A 86 26.13 -42.44 -51.33
CA ARG A 86 27.25 -42.36 -50.34
C ARG A 86 28.69 -42.20 -50.94
N ILE A 87 29.59 -41.55 -50.18
CA ILE A 87 31.10 -41.59 -50.17
C ILE A 87 31.93 -40.76 -51.25
N PRO A 88 33.31 -40.71 -51.29
CA PRO A 88 34.14 -39.46 -51.14
C PRO A 88 35.27 -39.30 -52.24
N PRO A 89 36.58 -38.90 -52.06
CA PRO A 89 37.39 -38.19 -51.01
C PRO A 89 38.46 -37.13 -51.53
N VAL A 90 39.50 -36.86 -50.71
CA VAL A 90 40.85 -36.22 -50.95
C VAL A 90 40.94 -34.68 -50.68
N GLY A 91 41.98 -34.10 -50.04
CA GLY A 91 43.26 -34.61 -49.49
C GLY A 91 44.05 -33.62 -48.56
N ARG A 92 45.32 -33.91 -48.22
CA ARG A 92 46.27 -33.11 -47.35
C ARG A 92 47.59 -32.78 -48.10
N PRO A 93 48.40 -31.78 -47.67
CA PRO A 93 49.55 -31.96 -46.72
C PRO A 93 49.54 -30.87 -45.57
N ARG A 94 50.34 -30.81 -44.48
CA ARG A 94 51.77 -31.09 -44.12
C ARG A 94 52.79 -30.06 -44.68
N HIS A 95 53.89 -29.63 -44.02
CA HIS A 95 54.52 -29.86 -42.69
C HIS A 95 55.66 -28.82 -42.42
N GLU A 96 56.13 -28.66 -41.15
CA GLU A 96 57.56 -28.40 -40.72
C GLU A 96 58.36 -27.15 -41.19
N ASP A 97 59.41 -26.61 -40.52
CA ASP A 97 59.97 -26.79 -39.13
C ASP A 97 60.92 -25.62 -38.69
N CYS A 98 61.51 -25.75 -37.48
CA CYS A 98 62.76 -25.15 -36.95
C CYS A 98 62.78 -23.67 -36.47
N GLY A 99 63.47 -23.32 -35.37
CA GLY A 99 64.10 -24.19 -34.34
C GLY A 99 65.07 -23.48 -33.36
N LEU A 100 65.46 -24.21 -32.30
CA LEU A 100 66.54 -23.93 -31.30
C LEU A 100 66.29 -22.75 -30.31
N GLY A 101 66.65 -22.80 -29.01
CA GLY A 101 67.25 -23.84 -28.15
C GLY A 101 68.16 -23.19 -27.06
N ALA A 102 68.39 -23.70 -25.84
CA ALA A 102 67.86 -24.81 -25.04
C ALA A 102 68.23 -24.61 -23.53
N GLY A 103 67.67 -25.37 -22.56
CA GLY A 103 67.74 -24.98 -21.12
C GLY A 103 67.69 -26.03 -19.98
N ALA A 104 67.84 -27.34 -20.27
CA ALA A 104 68.08 -28.47 -19.31
C ALA A 104 66.96 -29.00 -18.35
N ALA A 105 67.07 -30.31 -18.04
CA ALA A 105 66.37 -31.18 -17.05
C ALA A 105 64.81 -31.24 -17.05
N ARG A 106 64.10 -32.34 -17.36
CA ARG A 106 64.09 -33.76 -16.85
C ARG A 106 63.74 -33.90 -15.35
N CYS A 107 62.90 -34.84 -14.88
CA CYS A 107 61.86 -35.74 -15.44
C CYS A 107 60.96 -36.21 -14.27
N GLY A 108 59.67 -36.49 -14.48
CA GLY A 108 58.73 -36.82 -13.39
C GLY A 108 58.56 -38.31 -13.04
N PRO A 109 58.00 -38.62 -11.85
CA PRO A 109 57.08 -39.75 -11.67
C PRO A 109 55.87 -39.39 -10.77
N GLY A 110 54.99 -40.38 -10.50
CA GLY A 110 53.84 -40.26 -9.57
C GLY A 110 53.91 -41.25 -8.39
N TRP A 111 52.75 -41.80 -7.99
CA TRP A 111 52.49 -42.81 -6.94
C TRP A 111 52.40 -42.35 -5.46
N GLY A 112 51.51 -43.03 -4.71
CA GLY A 112 51.91 -43.62 -3.41
C GLY A 112 51.21 -43.17 -2.12
N ARG A 113 50.31 -44.02 -1.57
CA ARG A 113 49.83 -43.95 -0.16
C ARG A 113 50.94 -44.33 0.84
N PRO A 114 50.85 -43.91 2.12
CA PRO A 114 50.21 -44.77 3.16
C PRO A 114 49.16 -43.98 3.98
N ARG A 115 48.12 -44.53 4.62
CA ARG A 115 47.88 -45.78 5.39
C ARG A 115 48.43 -45.77 6.83
N THR A 116 47.60 -45.35 7.79
CA THR A 116 47.52 -45.92 9.14
C THR A 116 46.04 -46.08 9.55
N ARG A 117 45.78 -46.91 10.57
CA ARG A 117 44.45 -47.37 11.02
C ARG A 117 44.59 -47.82 12.48
N ALA A 118 43.55 -47.63 13.30
CA ALA A 118 43.45 -48.17 14.67
C ALA A 118 44.43 -47.49 15.69
N VAL A 119 44.32 -47.63 17.02
CA VAL A 119 43.30 -48.27 17.87
C VAL A 119 43.28 -47.66 19.30
N ARG A 120 42.27 -48.02 20.10
CA ARG A 120 42.08 -47.89 21.57
C ARG A 120 43.26 -47.38 22.44
N GLY A 121 42.92 -46.50 23.40
CA GLY A 121 43.63 -46.27 24.68
C GLY A 121 42.90 -45.16 25.45
N ALA A 122 42.02 -45.38 26.45
CA ALA A 122 42.05 -46.24 27.65
C ALA A 122 43.04 -45.74 28.72
N GLY A 123 42.49 -45.20 29.82
CA GLY A 123 43.22 -44.54 30.91
C GLY A 123 42.29 -43.55 31.63
N ARG A 124 41.38 -44.01 32.50
CA ARG A 124 41.59 -44.20 33.95
C ARG A 124 41.82 -42.90 34.74
N GLY A 125 40.70 -42.32 35.18
CA GLY A 125 40.38 -42.27 36.62
C GLY A 125 41.09 -41.26 37.51
N GLY A 126 40.72 -41.29 38.78
CA GLY A 126 41.06 -40.30 39.80
C GLY A 126 39.79 -39.68 40.39
N GLY A 127 39.60 -39.83 41.70
CA GLY A 127 38.68 -38.99 42.46
C GLY A 127 39.40 -37.71 42.90
N SER A 128 39.07 -37.07 44.03
CA SER A 128 38.11 -37.40 45.09
C SER A 128 37.93 -36.16 46.00
N GLY A 129 37.10 -36.25 47.04
CA GLY A 129 36.94 -35.20 48.06
C GLY A 129 35.75 -34.27 47.76
N SER A 130 34.60 -34.28 48.43
CA SER A 130 34.23 -34.49 49.85
C SER A 130 34.43 -33.26 50.74
N ALA A 131 33.36 -32.46 50.89
CA ALA A 131 33.20 -31.50 51.99
C ALA A 131 31.71 -31.27 52.33
N ARG A 132 31.18 -32.08 53.26
CA ARG A 132 30.24 -31.63 54.30
C ARG A 132 31.10 -31.34 55.55
N PRO A 133 30.63 -30.58 56.59
CA PRO A 133 29.25 -30.32 56.98
C PRO A 133 28.94 -28.83 57.22
N GLY A 134 27.83 -28.50 57.90
CA GLY A 134 27.52 -27.10 58.28
C GLY A 134 26.11 -26.81 58.79
N THR A 135 25.48 -27.69 59.57
CA THR A 135 24.16 -27.42 60.16
C THR A 135 24.28 -26.56 61.43
N THR A 136 23.68 -25.36 61.44
CA THR A 136 23.33 -24.66 62.69
C THR A 136 21.91 -24.09 62.60
N ARG A 137 21.26 -23.97 63.77
CA ARG A 137 19.81 -23.74 63.96
C ARG A 137 19.62 -22.57 64.94
N LEU A 138 18.35 -22.14 65.10
CA LEU A 138 17.78 -21.44 66.28
C LEU A 138 17.85 -19.90 66.41
N ARG A 139 16.74 -19.38 66.95
CA ARG A 139 16.48 -18.10 67.66
C ARG A 139 16.52 -16.83 66.79
N SER A 140 15.50 -15.96 66.75
CA SER A 140 14.30 -15.71 67.60
C SER A 140 14.56 -15.09 68.99
N ALA A 141 14.43 -13.76 69.03
CA ALA A 141 14.11 -12.85 70.14
C ALA A 141 13.53 -11.57 69.48
N ARG A 142 12.35 -11.03 69.84
CA ARG A 142 12.00 -10.26 71.07
C ARG A 142 12.77 -8.92 71.17
N THR A 143 12.18 -7.78 71.54
CA THR A 143 10.80 -7.41 71.94
C THR A 143 10.63 -5.89 71.90
N GLY A 144 9.41 -5.36 71.72
CA GLY A 144 9.13 -3.93 71.91
C GLY A 144 7.69 -3.54 71.58
N GLY A 145 6.83 -3.41 72.60
CA GLY A 145 5.46 -2.91 72.44
C GLY A 145 4.99 -2.21 73.72
N ARG A 146 4.05 -1.26 73.55
CA ARG A 146 3.44 -0.28 74.49
C ARG A 146 3.60 1.15 73.92
N ASN A 147 2.66 2.09 74.07
CA ASN A 147 1.20 1.99 74.28
C ASN A 147 0.53 3.37 74.06
N LEU A 148 -0.82 3.38 73.94
CA LEU A 148 -1.73 4.49 74.32
C LEU A 148 -1.70 5.84 73.57
N SER A 149 -2.64 5.96 72.61
CA SER A 149 -3.76 6.95 72.56
C SER A 149 -3.58 8.45 72.82
N LEU A 150 -3.96 9.27 71.82
CA LEU A 150 -4.72 10.55 71.81
C LEU A 150 -4.93 10.88 70.30
N ALA A 151 -6.14 11.04 69.74
CA ALA A 151 -7.16 12.11 69.84
C ALA A 151 -7.10 13.13 68.68
N ALA A 152 -8.24 13.77 68.35
CA ALA A 152 -8.50 14.68 67.20
C ALA A 152 -8.33 14.05 65.79
N GLU A 153 -9.22 14.13 64.80
CA GLU A 153 -10.20 15.14 64.29
C GLU A 153 -9.73 15.86 63.01
N TYR A 154 -10.70 16.24 62.18
CA TYR A 154 -10.54 17.03 60.96
C TYR A 154 -9.99 18.44 61.25
N PRO A 155 -9.21 18.99 60.31
CA PRO A 155 -9.63 20.24 59.68
C PRO A 155 -9.60 20.11 58.13
N ARG A 156 -10.30 20.89 57.29
CA ARG A 156 -10.62 22.34 57.28
C ARG A 156 -9.34 23.21 57.19
N GLU A 157 -9.34 24.40 56.59
CA GLU A 157 -10.37 25.20 55.89
C GLU A 157 -9.71 26.20 54.93
N ARG A 158 -10.42 26.63 53.85
CA ARG A 158 -10.39 27.99 53.24
C ARG A 158 -9.02 28.55 52.76
N GLU A 159 -8.91 29.66 52.03
CA GLU A 159 -9.85 30.65 51.42
C GLU A 159 -9.22 31.10 50.06
N ARG A 160 -9.90 31.72 49.09
CA ARG A 160 -10.60 33.01 49.14
C ARG A 160 -11.69 33.12 48.06
N ALA A 161 -12.63 34.03 48.27
CA ALA A 161 -13.59 34.48 47.26
C ALA A 161 -13.68 36.02 47.21
N MET A 162 -14.11 36.54 46.06
CA MET A 162 -14.66 37.89 45.88
C MET A 162 -15.84 37.78 44.89
N GLY A 163 -16.99 38.44 45.05
CA GLY A 163 -17.43 39.19 46.23
C GLY A 163 -18.68 40.08 46.01
N ARG A 164 -19.90 39.52 46.23
CA ARG A 164 -21.21 40.23 46.28
C ARG A 164 -21.68 40.82 44.92
N CYS A 165 -22.95 41.21 44.68
CA CYS A 165 -24.24 41.22 45.42
C CYS A 165 -25.32 40.53 44.53
N GLY A 166 -26.53 40.15 44.99
CA GLY A 166 -27.11 40.11 46.34
C GLY A 166 -28.66 39.98 46.33
N ALA A 167 -29.23 39.53 47.47
CA ALA A 167 -30.64 39.63 47.89
C ALA A 167 -31.79 38.85 47.19
N ARG A 168 -32.25 37.80 47.90
CA ARG A 168 -33.67 37.41 48.22
C ARG A 168 -34.59 36.84 47.11
N ALA A 169 -35.65 36.06 47.42
CA ALA A 169 -35.92 35.04 48.45
C ALA A 169 -37.36 34.46 48.25
N TRP A 170 -37.60 33.17 48.60
CA TRP A 170 -38.92 32.49 48.68
C TRP A 170 -39.68 32.28 47.32
N GLN A 171 -40.60 31.33 47.10
CA GLN A 171 -41.02 30.16 47.91
C GLN A 171 -41.52 28.97 47.03
N GLU A 172 -41.78 27.85 47.71
CA GLU A 172 -42.27 26.53 47.28
C GLU A 172 -43.62 26.45 46.52
N LEU A 173 -43.66 25.51 45.56
CA LEU A 173 -44.64 24.41 45.33
C LEU A 173 -46.18 24.59 45.34
N LEU A 174 -46.81 23.71 44.54
CA LEU A 174 -48.21 23.22 44.56
C LEU A 174 -49.36 24.17 44.12
N MET A 175 -50.16 23.70 43.17
CA MET A 175 -51.51 23.15 43.41
C MET A 175 -51.97 22.30 42.21
N LEU A 176 -52.98 21.45 42.42
CA LEU A 176 -53.58 20.52 41.44
C LEU A 176 -55.09 20.78 41.32
N LEU A 177 -55.72 20.08 40.37
CA LEU A 177 -57.16 19.74 40.26
C LEU A 177 -58.11 20.75 39.56
N GLY A 178 -58.94 20.18 38.67
CA GLY A 178 -60.23 20.71 38.24
C GLY A 178 -60.21 21.79 37.13
N GLY A 179 -61.04 21.75 36.08
CA GLY A 179 -61.93 20.66 35.64
C GLY A 179 -63.22 21.16 34.99
N LEU A 180 -63.54 20.59 33.82
CA LEU A 180 -64.88 20.54 33.17
C LEU A 180 -65.47 21.80 32.48
N TRP A 181 -65.91 21.55 31.22
CA TRP A 181 -67.09 22.10 30.52
C TRP A 181 -67.03 23.41 29.69
N MET A 182 -66.68 23.22 28.41
CA MET A 182 -67.59 23.29 27.25
C MET A 182 -68.39 24.58 26.90
N TRP A 183 -68.21 24.98 25.64
CA TRP A 183 -69.12 25.72 24.73
C TRP A 183 -69.28 27.25 24.91
N GLY A 184 -69.28 27.98 23.78
CA GLY A 184 -69.38 29.44 23.72
C GLY A 184 -68.89 30.04 22.39
N SER A 185 -69.58 29.75 21.29
CA SER A 185 -69.15 30.09 19.92
C SER A 185 -69.11 31.59 19.60
N SER A 186 -68.07 32.02 18.86
CA SER A 186 -68.23 32.95 17.73
C SER A 186 -67.07 32.78 16.75
N ALA A 187 -67.30 33.04 15.46
CA ALA A 187 -66.35 32.73 14.39
C ALA A 187 -66.39 33.78 13.26
N GLN A 188 -65.22 34.13 12.72
CA GLN A 188 -64.99 34.60 11.33
C GLN A 188 -63.48 34.43 10.99
N PRO A 189 -63.05 34.51 9.71
CA PRO A 189 -62.22 33.43 9.17
C PRO A 189 -60.73 33.79 8.94
N THR A 190 -59.89 32.76 8.92
CA THR A 190 -58.53 32.79 8.37
C THR A 190 -58.34 31.66 7.36
N SER A 191 -57.58 31.94 6.29
CA SER A 191 -57.31 31.03 5.17
C SER A 191 -56.56 29.73 5.59
N PRO A 192 -56.75 28.61 4.86
CA PRO A 192 -56.09 27.34 5.19
C PRO A 192 -54.58 27.38 4.93
N SER A 193 -53.79 27.21 5.99
CA SER A 193 -52.39 26.80 5.89
C SER A 193 -52.31 25.32 5.48
N PRO A 194 -51.39 24.92 4.58
CA PRO A 194 -51.36 23.55 4.05
C PRO A 194 -50.98 22.52 5.12
N THR A 195 -51.71 21.42 5.16
CA THR A 195 -51.37 20.24 5.98
C THR A 195 -50.09 19.58 5.47
N SER A 196 -48.99 19.70 6.21
CA SER A 196 -47.78 18.92 5.95
C SER A 196 -48.04 17.45 6.23
N SER A 197 -48.14 16.63 5.19
CA SER A 197 -48.27 15.18 5.30
C SER A 197 -47.02 14.58 5.94
N SER A 198 -47.12 14.16 7.21
CA SER A 198 -46.05 13.48 7.93
C SER A 198 -45.90 12.05 7.44
N VAL A 199 -45.25 11.89 6.27
CA VAL A 199 -44.79 10.58 5.80
C VAL A 199 -43.88 9.96 6.87
N PRO A 200 -44.07 8.68 7.25
CA PRO A 200 -43.25 8.04 8.27
C PRO A 200 -41.75 8.11 7.91
N PRO A 201 -40.85 8.28 8.89
CA PRO A 201 -39.41 8.25 8.64
C PRO A 201 -39.01 6.89 8.07
N LEU A 202 -38.23 6.92 6.98
CA LEU A 202 -37.62 5.71 6.41
C LEU A 202 -36.72 5.04 7.45
N LYS A 203 -36.78 3.72 7.50
CA LYS A 203 -35.90 2.90 8.35
C LYS A 203 -34.84 2.21 7.50
N PHE A 204 -33.66 2.04 8.07
CA PHE A 204 -32.49 1.50 7.38
C PHE A 204 -31.81 0.40 8.20
N ARG A 205 -31.07 -0.47 7.52
CA ARG A 205 -30.15 -1.42 8.13
C ARG A 205 -28.92 -1.67 7.26
N LEU A 206 -27.84 -2.08 7.90
CA LEU A 206 -26.65 -2.60 7.22
C LEU A 206 -26.73 -4.14 7.20
N ALA A 207 -26.81 -4.71 6.01
CA ALA A 207 -26.96 -6.13 5.77
C ALA A 207 -25.73 -6.75 5.10
N GLY A 208 -25.73 -8.08 4.96
CA GLY A 208 -24.71 -8.81 4.22
C GLY A 208 -23.49 -9.24 5.04
N TYR A 209 -22.51 -9.85 4.35
CA TYR A 209 -21.23 -10.29 4.90
C TYR A 209 -20.14 -10.13 3.84
N PRO A 210 -18.89 -9.74 4.19
CA PRO A 210 -18.39 -9.39 5.52
C PRO A 210 -18.68 -7.93 5.85
N ARG A 211 -19.62 -7.72 6.78
CA ARG A 211 -20.00 -6.40 7.27
C ARG A 211 -19.25 -6.07 8.56
N LYS A 212 -19.19 -4.79 8.93
CA LYS A 212 -18.86 -4.35 10.29
C LYS A 212 -20.11 -3.74 10.94
N HIS A 213 -19.96 -3.12 12.09
CA HIS A 213 -21.02 -2.30 12.70
C HIS A 213 -21.33 -1.03 11.87
N ASN A 214 -20.38 -0.56 11.06
CA ASN A 214 -20.37 0.71 10.34
C ASN A 214 -20.25 0.58 8.81
N GLU A 215 -20.18 -0.65 8.27
CA GLU A 215 -20.20 -0.87 6.82
C GLU A 215 -21.04 -2.09 6.45
N GLY A 216 -21.70 -2.08 5.30
CA GLY A 216 -22.55 -3.19 4.80
C GLY A 216 -23.37 -2.79 3.58
N ARG A 217 -24.12 -3.75 3.01
CA ARG A 217 -25.15 -3.47 1.99
C ARG A 217 -26.24 -2.62 2.63
N ILE A 218 -26.67 -1.56 1.96
CA ILE A 218 -27.73 -0.69 2.50
C ILE A 218 -29.10 -1.23 2.09
N GLU A 219 -29.93 -1.51 3.09
CA GLU A 219 -31.33 -1.89 2.90
C GLU A 219 -32.25 -0.85 3.54
N VAL A 220 -33.31 -0.49 2.82
CA VAL A 220 -34.32 0.50 3.20
C VAL A 220 -35.67 -0.19 3.36
N PHE A 221 -36.41 0.19 4.41
CA PHE A 221 -37.77 -0.27 4.64
C PHE A 221 -38.76 0.73 4.06
N TYR A 222 -39.54 0.31 3.06
CA TYR A 222 -40.53 1.13 2.39
C TYR A 222 -41.75 0.30 1.99
N ASN A 223 -42.94 0.88 2.07
CA ASN A 223 -44.22 0.20 1.75
C ASN A 223 -44.34 -1.20 2.40
N GLU A 224 -44.01 -1.28 3.69
CA GLU A 224 -44.00 -2.51 4.52
C GLU A 224 -43.01 -3.63 4.11
N GLU A 225 -42.20 -3.43 3.06
CA GLU A 225 -41.19 -4.38 2.59
C GLU A 225 -39.76 -3.82 2.76
N TRP A 226 -38.80 -4.70 3.08
CA TRP A 226 -37.38 -4.37 2.95
C TRP A 226 -36.93 -4.54 1.50
N GLY A 227 -36.07 -3.65 1.04
CA GLY A 227 -35.43 -3.71 -0.28
C GLY A 227 -34.08 -3.00 -0.30
N THR A 228 -33.34 -3.18 -1.37
CA THR A 228 -31.98 -2.64 -1.57
C THR A 228 -31.98 -1.30 -2.32
N ILE A 229 -30.79 -0.78 -2.61
CA ILE A 229 -30.55 0.41 -3.44
C ILE A 229 -29.52 0.01 -4.50
N CYS A 230 -29.71 0.38 -5.76
CA CYS A 230 -28.76 0.10 -6.84
C CYS A 230 -27.49 0.96 -6.72
N ASP A 231 -26.36 0.48 -7.24
CA ASP A 231 -25.10 1.24 -7.36
C ASP A 231 -24.97 2.12 -8.62
N ASP A 232 -25.93 2.04 -9.55
CA ASP A 232 -26.06 2.98 -10.68
C ASP A 232 -26.16 4.45 -10.22
N ASP A 233 -25.32 5.32 -10.83
CA ASP A 233 -25.05 6.71 -10.42
C ASP A 233 -24.65 6.92 -8.94
N PHE A 234 -24.38 5.86 -8.17
CA PHE A 234 -24.16 5.96 -6.73
C PHE A 234 -22.77 6.53 -6.41
N THR A 235 -22.72 7.58 -5.60
CA THR A 235 -21.46 8.27 -5.27
C THR A 235 -21.16 8.29 -3.78
N LEU A 236 -19.99 8.81 -3.41
CA LEU A 236 -19.66 9.11 -2.01
C LEU A 236 -20.69 10.07 -1.36
N ALA A 237 -21.30 10.98 -2.14
CA ALA A 237 -22.31 11.91 -1.62
C ALA A 237 -23.59 11.19 -1.17
N ASN A 238 -24.01 10.15 -1.90
CA ASN A 238 -25.10 9.25 -1.51
C ASN A 238 -24.80 8.56 -0.17
N ALA A 239 -23.58 8.04 -0.04
CA ALA A 239 -23.13 7.43 1.21
C ALA A 239 -23.05 8.43 2.37
N GLN A 240 -22.71 9.71 2.13
CA GLN A 240 -22.78 10.73 3.19
C GLN A 240 -24.20 10.90 3.73
N VAL A 241 -25.22 10.95 2.87
CA VAL A 241 -26.63 11.04 3.29
C VAL A 241 -27.04 9.78 4.07
N LEU A 242 -26.77 8.59 3.52
CA LEU A 242 -27.18 7.32 4.11
C LEU A 242 -26.45 7.02 5.44
N CYS A 243 -25.15 7.30 5.56
CA CYS A 243 -24.41 7.15 6.82
C CYS A 243 -24.95 8.08 7.91
N ARG A 244 -25.36 9.32 7.58
CA ARG A 244 -26.05 10.21 8.55
C ARG A 244 -27.42 9.67 8.95
N GLN A 245 -28.19 9.10 8.02
CA GLN A 245 -29.47 8.45 8.36
C GLN A 245 -29.30 7.20 9.22
N LEU A 246 -28.17 6.50 9.10
CA LEU A 246 -27.74 5.40 9.96
C LEU A 246 -27.13 5.86 11.31
N GLY A 247 -26.98 7.17 11.54
CA GLY A 247 -26.48 7.73 12.81
C GLY A 247 -24.95 7.86 12.94
N PHE A 248 -24.20 7.72 11.85
CA PHE A 248 -22.76 7.99 11.79
C PHE A 248 -22.50 9.43 11.33
N VAL A 249 -21.38 10.03 11.76
CA VAL A 249 -21.08 11.44 11.42
C VAL A 249 -20.84 11.68 9.92
N GLY A 250 -20.55 10.63 9.16
CA GLY A 250 -20.40 10.66 7.70
C GLY A 250 -19.85 9.35 7.13
N ALA A 251 -19.71 9.31 5.81
CA ALA A 251 -19.06 8.22 5.07
C ALA A 251 -17.55 8.42 4.94
N THR A 252 -16.82 7.31 4.92
CA THR A 252 -15.42 7.21 4.43
C THR A 252 -15.35 6.58 3.04
N GLY A 253 -16.44 5.96 2.58
CA GLY A 253 -16.52 5.33 1.27
C GLY A 253 -17.88 4.70 1.01
N TRP A 254 -17.98 4.03 -0.11
CA TRP A 254 -19.13 3.22 -0.50
C TRP A 254 -18.63 1.93 -1.19
N ALA A 255 -19.57 1.13 -1.68
CA ALA A 255 -19.30 -0.13 -2.38
C ALA A 255 -20.37 -0.45 -3.43
N HIS A 256 -19.92 -1.03 -4.53
CA HIS A 256 -20.71 -1.50 -5.69
C HIS A 256 -20.66 -3.04 -5.79
N SER A 257 -21.24 -3.56 -6.86
CA SER A 257 -21.18 -4.95 -7.33
C SER A 257 -21.54 -5.96 -6.25
N ALA A 258 -22.55 -5.62 -5.43
CA ALA A 258 -23.03 -6.42 -4.31
C ALA A 258 -21.89 -6.90 -3.37
N LYS A 259 -20.90 -6.04 -3.07
CA LYS A 259 -19.70 -6.35 -2.26
C LYS A 259 -19.98 -7.16 -0.98
N TYR A 260 -21.07 -6.86 -0.27
CA TYR A 260 -21.46 -7.54 0.97
C TYR A 260 -22.37 -8.75 0.75
N GLY A 261 -22.35 -9.32 -0.47
CA GLY A 261 -23.30 -10.28 -0.98
C GLY A 261 -24.55 -9.61 -1.55
N LYS A 262 -25.28 -10.38 -2.37
CA LYS A 262 -26.56 -9.99 -2.98
C LYS A 262 -27.67 -9.87 -1.93
N GLY A 263 -28.61 -8.96 -2.17
CA GLY A 263 -29.88 -8.82 -1.47
C GLY A 263 -30.96 -9.75 -1.99
N VAL A 264 -32.18 -9.52 -1.52
CA VAL A 264 -33.40 -10.24 -1.94
C VAL A 264 -34.62 -9.32 -1.89
N GLY A 265 -35.57 -9.53 -2.80
CA GLY A 265 -36.85 -8.82 -2.81
C GLY A 265 -36.91 -7.75 -3.90
N ARG A 266 -37.12 -6.49 -3.50
CA ARG A 266 -37.12 -5.34 -4.41
C ARG A 266 -35.82 -4.56 -4.30
N ILE A 267 -35.38 -4.00 -5.42
CA ILE A 267 -34.51 -2.83 -5.42
C ILE A 267 -35.44 -1.61 -5.30
N TRP A 268 -35.34 -0.87 -4.19
CA TRP A 268 -36.28 0.21 -3.88
C TRP A 268 -35.90 1.56 -4.52
N LEU A 269 -34.61 1.79 -4.78
CA LEU A 269 -34.07 3.04 -5.29
C LEU A 269 -32.95 2.79 -6.30
N ASP A 270 -32.88 3.66 -7.31
CA ASP A 270 -32.04 3.50 -8.50
C ASP A 270 -31.74 4.87 -9.15
N ASN A 271 -30.61 4.98 -9.86
CA ASN A 271 -29.93 6.23 -10.28
C ASN A 271 -30.01 7.30 -9.20
N VAL A 272 -29.64 6.92 -7.97
CA VAL A 272 -29.74 7.82 -6.83
C VAL A 272 -28.63 8.86 -6.99
N ASN A 273 -28.96 10.14 -6.92
CA ASN A 273 -28.00 11.22 -7.08
C ASN A 273 -28.28 12.31 -6.03
N CYS A 274 -27.34 12.43 -5.08
CA CYS A 274 -27.38 13.34 -3.94
C CYS A 274 -26.23 14.35 -4.02
N ALA A 275 -26.47 15.60 -3.62
CA ALA A 275 -25.42 16.61 -3.39
C ALA A 275 -24.61 16.36 -2.10
N GLY A 276 -25.09 15.46 -1.23
CA GLY A 276 -24.39 15.02 -0.02
C GLY A 276 -24.76 15.82 1.24
N ASN A 277 -25.63 16.83 1.13
CA ASN A 277 -26.10 17.67 2.24
C ASN A 277 -27.59 17.45 2.60
N GLU A 278 -28.27 16.53 1.91
CA GLU A 278 -29.67 16.17 2.12
C GLU A 278 -29.93 15.58 3.51
N LYS A 279 -31.18 15.68 3.96
CA LYS A 279 -31.65 15.12 5.23
C LYS A 279 -32.13 13.67 5.06
N SER A 280 -32.59 13.30 3.88
CA SER A 280 -32.99 11.94 3.54
C SER A 280 -32.64 11.59 2.10
N VAL A 281 -32.33 10.31 1.83
CA VAL A 281 -32.19 9.77 0.47
C VAL A 281 -33.48 9.92 -0.38
N ARG A 282 -34.63 10.16 0.28
CA ARG A 282 -35.90 10.52 -0.39
C ARG A 282 -35.91 11.93 -1.00
N ASP A 283 -35.00 12.79 -0.55
CA ASP A 283 -34.86 14.16 -1.05
C ASP A 283 -33.91 14.22 -2.28
N CYS A 284 -33.10 13.17 -2.48
CA CYS A 284 -32.20 13.03 -3.62
C CYS A 284 -32.97 12.69 -4.92
N LYS A 285 -32.37 13.00 -6.07
CA LYS A 285 -32.89 12.56 -7.37
C LYS A 285 -32.77 11.03 -7.48
N HIS A 286 -33.80 10.36 -7.98
CA HIS A 286 -33.82 8.90 -8.18
C HIS A 286 -34.85 8.52 -9.27
N ARG A 287 -34.71 7.34 -9.91
CA ARG A 287 -35.66 6.82 -10.92
C ARG A 287 -37.09 6.57 -10.41
N GLY A 288 -37.28 6.47 -9.10
CA GLY A 288 -38.58 6.28 -8.44
C GLY A 288 -38.61 5.04 -7.56
N TRP A 289 -39.54 5.01 -6.59
CA TRP A 289 -39.62 3.96 -5.59
C TRP A 289 -40.05 2.62 -6.22
N GLY A 290 -39.13 1.66 -6.30
CA GLY A 290 -39.36 0.34 -6.89
C GLY A 290 -39.35 0.34 -8.42
N ASN A 291 -38.78 1.38 -9.04
CA ASN A 291 -38.57 1.49 -10.48
C ASN A 291 -37.07 1.39 -10.76
N SER A 292 -36.61 0.19 -11.16
CA SER A 292 -35.22 -0.10 -11.44
C SER A 292 -35.09 -1.15 -12.54
N ASP A 293 -34.05 -1.05 -13.37
CA ASP A 293 -33.64 -2.10 -14.33
C ASP A 293 -32.43 -2.91 -13.87
N CYS A 294 -31.77 -2.49 -12.78
CA CYS A 294 -30.70 -3.22 -12.08
C CYS A 294 -31.12 -4.62 -11.59
N SER A 295 -30.12 -5.42 -11.27
CA SER A 295 -30.25 -6.71 -10.57
C SER A 295 -29.62 -6.65 -9.16
N HIS A 296 -29.79 -7.70 -8.36
CA HIS A 296 -29.06 -7.84 -7.10
C HIS A 296 -27.55 -8.16 -7.28
N GLU A 297 -27.00 -8.09 -8.50
CA GLU A 297 -25.53 -7.95 -8.69
C GLU A 297 -25.08 -6.51 -8.44
N GLU A 298 -25.95 -5.52 -8.64
CA GLU A 298 -25.73 -4.08 -8.51
C GLU A 298 -26.22 -3.50 -7.15
N ASP A 299 -26.27 -4.31 -6.09
CA ASP A 299 -26.71 -3.83 -4.77
C ASP A 299 -25.64 -2.99 -4.05
N ALA A 300 -25.92 -1.70 -3.85
CA ALA A 300 -25.02 -0.76 -3.19
C ALA A 300 -24.77 -1.07 -1.70
N GLY A 301 -23.58 -0.68 -1.23
CA GLY A 301 -23.19 -0.66 0.17
C GLY A 301 -22.53 0.65 0.59
N VAL A 302 -22.55 0.93 1.88
CA VAL A 302 -21.96 2.15 2.46
C VAL A 302 -20.87 1.80 3.48
N ILE A 303 -19.88 2.69 3.60
CA ILE A 303 -18.76 2.57 4.56
C ILE A 303 -18.73 3.86 5.38
N CYS A 304 -19.21 3.78 6.62
CA CYS A 304 -19.32 4.91 7.51
C CYS A 304 -18.10 5.06 8.41
N LYS A 305 -17.83 6.29 8.89
CA LYS A 305 -16.91 6.50 10.01
C LYS A 305 -17.38 5.73 11.24
N ASP A 306 -16.47 5.22 12.06
CA ASP A 306 -16.81 4.57 13.36
C ASP A 306 -17.51 5.55 14.34
N GLU A 307 -17.30 6.86 14.15
CA GLU A 307 -17.89 7.94 14.94
C GLU A 307 -19.42 8.05 14.75
N ARG A 308 -20.16 7.89 15.85
CA ARG A 308 -21.61 8.14 15.94
C ARG A 308 -21.93 9.62 16.15
N ILE A 309 -23.07 10.09 15.63
CA ILE A 309 -23.58 11.45 15.86
C ILE A 309 -23.97 11.60 17.35
N PRO A 310 -23.42 12.58 18.10
CA PRO A 310 -23.77 12.79 19.50
C PRO A 310 -25.27 13.04 19.70
N GLY A 311 -25.91 12.25 20.56
CA GLY A 311 -27.34 12.36 20.86
C GLY A 311 -28.29 11.77 19.80
N PHE A 312 -27.77 11.02 18.82
CA PHE A 312 -28.61 10.23 17.90
C PHE A 312 -29.51 9.24 18.67
N LYS A 313 -30.65 8.88 18.07
CA LYS A 313 -31.61 7.91 18.60
C LYS A 313 -31.96 6.90 17.53
N ASP A 314 -31.74 5.61 17.81
CA ASP A 314 -31.85 4.50 16.85
C ASP A 314 -33.29 4.13 16.42
N SER A 315 -34.24 5.07 16.57
CA SER A 315 -35.64 4.89 16.14
C SER A 315 -35.83 4.54 14.66
N ASN A 316 -34.83 4.82 13.82
CA ASN A 316 -34.84 4.58 12.37
C ASN A 316 -33.83 3.49 11.95
N VAL A 317 -33.03 2.94 12.86
CA VAL A 317 -31.99 1.94 12.56
C VAL A 317 -32.39 0.62 13.19
N ILE A 318 -32.57 -0.41 12.36
CA ILE A 318 -32.87 -1.76 12.85
C ILE A 318 -31.59 -2.59 12.71
N GLU A 319 -30.82 -2.71 13.79
CA GLU A 319 -29.84 -3.79 13.89
C GLU A 319 -30.58 -5.12 13.82
N THR A 320 -30.15 -6.00 12.92
CA THR A 320 -30.82 -7.28 12.73
C THR A 320 -30.48 -8.25 13.85
N GLU A 321 -31.43 -8.51 14.76
CA GLU A 321 -31.49 -9.73 15.59
C GLU A 321 -31.67 -11.02 14.75
N GLN A 322 -31.26 -11.02 13.48
CA GLN A 322 -31.07 -12.25 12.73
C GLN A 322 -30.01 -13.06 13.46
N SER A 323 -30.28 -14.36 13.60
CA SER A 323 -29.44 -15.32 14.31
C SER A 323 -28.15 -15.61 13.53
N HIS A 324 -27.22 -14.66 13.51
CA HIS A 324 -25.98 -14.75 12.77
C HIS A 324 -24.97 -15.68 13.46
N VAL A 325 -24.31 -16.52 12.66
CA VAL A 325 -23.05 -17.17 13.02
C VAL A 325 -21.93 -16.31 12.44
N GLU A 326 -21.27 -15.53 13.30
CA GLU A 326 -20.21 -14.59 12.90
C GLU A 326 -18.80 -15.15 13.12
N GLU A 327 -18.62 -16.05 14.08
CA GLU A 327 -17.35 -16.72 14.36
C GLU A 327 -17.49 -18.25 14.28
N VAL A 328 -16.48 -18.89 13.69
CA VAL A 328 -16.35 -20.35 13.58
C VAL A 328 -14.95 -20.75 14.04
N ARG A 329 -14.83 -21.93 14.67
CA ARG A 329 -13.54 -22.53 15.03
C ARG A 329 -13.54 -24.04 14.85
N LEU A 330 -12.35 -24.63 14.82
CA LEU A 330 -12.14 -26.08 14.83
C LEU A 330 -11.65 -26.53 16.21
N ARG A 331 -12.43 -27.36 16.92
CA ARG A 331 -11.98 -28.05 18.13
C ARG A 331 -11.29 -29.36 17.77
N ALA A 332 -9.97 -29.39 17.87
CA ALA A 332 -9.19 -30.61 17.74
C ALA A 332 -9.59 -31.64 18.81
N VAL A 333 -9.83 -32.88 18.39
CA VAL A 333 -10.26 -33.99 19.27
C VAL A 333 -9.09 -34.88 19.68
N VAL A 334 -8.12 -35.09 18.78
CA VAL A 334 -6.93 -35.89 19.07
C VAL A 334 -5.98 -35.09 19.97
N SER A 335 -5.60 -35.65 21.13
CA SER A 335 -4.74 -34.98 22.12
C SER A 335 -3.37 -34.54 21.59
N GLY A 336 -2.81 -35.29 20.62
CA GLY A 336 -1.58 -34.91 19.90
C GLY A 336 -1.78 -33.85 18.79
N ALA A 337 -3.02 -33.56 18.41
CA ALA A 337 -3.38 -32.51 17.44
C ALA A 337 -3.79 -31.19 18.13
N GLN A 338 -4.39 -31.25 19.32
CA GLN A 338 -4.67 -30.07 20.16
C GLN A 338 -3.44 -29.21 20.45
N ARG A 339 -2.24 -29.79 20.38
CA ARG A 339 -0.94 -29.12 20.60
C ARG A 339 -0.21 -28.74 19.30
N ARG A 340 -0.86 -28.83 18.13
CA ARG A 340 -0.25 -28.53 16.83
C ARG A 340 -1.05 -27.47 16.09
N LEU A 341 -0.39 -26.36 15.78
CA LEU A 341 -0.95 -25.21 15.09
C LEU A 341 -0.37 -25.14 13.66
N PRO A 342 -1.19 -24.80 12.64
CA PRO A 342 -2.62 -24.51 12.74
C PRO A 342 -3.44 -25.78 12.95
N VAL A 343 -4.63 -25.67 13.56
CA VAL A 343 -5.54 -26.81 13.71
C VAL A 343 -6.13 -27.17 12.36
N THR A 344 -5.65 -28.26 11.75
CA THR A 344 -6.09 -28.72 10.43
C THR A 344 -7.26 -29.69 10.46
N GLU A 345 -7.58 -30.33 11.59
CA GLU A 345 -8.70 -31.27 11.69
C GLU A 345 -9.39 -31.17 13.06
N GLY A 346 -10.72 -31.13 13.07
CA GLY A 346 -11.50 -31.01 14.29
C GLY A 346 -13.00 -30.88 14.09
N ILE A 347 -13.73 -30.89 15.22
CA ILE A 347 -15.17 -30.60 15.28
C ILE A 347 -15.40 -29.12 14.93
N VAL A 348 -16.37 -28.85 14.08
CA VAL A 348 -16.80 -27.48 13.74
C VAL A 348 -17.66 -26.92 14.88
N GLU A 349 -17.26 -25.78 15.41
CA GLU A 349 -18.01 -25.05 16.43
C GLU A 349 -18.30 -23.63 15.95
N VAL A 350 -19.54 -23.18 16.19
CA VAL A 350 -20.05 -21.87 15.82
C VAL A 350 -20.31 -21.05 17.07
N ARG A 351 -20.01 -19.75 17.05
CA ARG A 351 -20.41 -18.84 18.12
C ARG A 351 -21.84 -18.36 17.89
N TYR A 352 -22.64 -18.38 18.94
CA TYR A 352 -24.03 -17.94 18.92
C TYR A 352 -24.38 -17.31 20.27
N LYS A 353 -24.69 -16.01 20.25
CA LYS A 353 -24.77 -15.17 21.47
C LYS A 353 -23.48 -15.36 22.30
N ASP A 354 -23.60 -15.59 23.61
CA ASP A 354 -22.49 -15.70 24.56
C ASP A 354 -21.84 -17.10 24.61
N GLY A 355 -22.18 -18.01 23.69
CA GLY A 355 -21.76 -19.41 23.76
C GLY A 355 -21.22 -20.00 22.44
N TRP A 356 -20.46 -21.09 22.57
CA TRP A 356 -20.08 -21.96 21.45
C TRP A 356 -21.04 -23.15 21.36
N ALA A 357 -21.43 -23.48 20.14
CA ALA A 357 -22.35 -24.56 19.81
C ALA A 357 -21.79 -25.45 18.69
N GLN A 358 -22.25 -26.69 18.61
CA GLN A 358 -21.90 -27.61 17.52
C GLN A 358 -22.96 -27.59 16.42
N ILE A 359 -22.53 -27.96 15.21
CA ILE A 359 -23.40 -28.28 14.07
C ILE A 359 -23.59 -29.80 14.05
N CYS A 360 -24.81 -30.29 13.82
CA CYS A 360 -25.06 -31.72 13.55
C CYS A 360 -24.50 -32.11 12.17
N ASP A 361 -24.02 -33.34 11.99
CA ASP A 361 -23.48 -33.84 10.71
C ASP A 361 -24.55 -34.33 9.72
N GLU A 362 -25.82 -34.10 10.05
CA GLU A 362 -26.99 -34.38 9.22
C GLU A 362 -26.98 -33.49 7.96
N GLY A 363 -26.90 -34.13 6.79
CA GLY A 363 -26.68 -33.46 5.50
C GLY A 363 -25.23 -32.99 5.25
N TRP A 364 -24.27 -33.26 6.14
CA TRP A 364 -22.91 -32.71 6.03
C TRP A 364 -22.04 -33.43 4.98
N ASP A 365 -21.53 -32.65 4.03
CA ASP A 365 -20.79 -33.11 2.85
C ASP A 365 -19.41 -32.42 2.67
N SER A 366 -18.79 -32.59 1.49
CA SER A 366 -17.54 -31.91 1.14
C SER A 366 -17.69 -30.42 0.82
N LYS A 367 -18.85 -29.95 0.32
CA LYS A 367 -19.09 -28.53 0.02
C LYS A 367 -19.14 -27.69 1.30
N ASN A 368 -19.89 -28.15 2.29
CA ASN A 368 -19.87 -27.59 3.65
C ASN A 368 -18.44 -27.56 4.19
N SER A 369 -17.71 -28.67 4.03
CA SER A 369 -16.33 -28.78 4.48
C SER A 369 -15.37 -27.81 3.76
N HIS A 370 -15.58 -27.54 2.46
CA HIS A 370 -14.80 -26.58 1.69
C HIS A 370 -14.97 -25.15 2.22
N VAL A 371 -16.22 -24.72 2.45
CA VAL A 371 -16.55 -23.38 2.99
C VAL A 371 -15.91 -23.18 4.36
N ILE A 372 -16.01 -24.16 5.27
CA ILE A 372 -15.34 -24.09 6.58
C ILE A 372 -13.82 -24.02 6.43
N CYS A 373 -13.20 -24.87 5.59
CA CYS A 373 -11.75 -24.81 5.39
C CYS A 373 -11.31 -23.44 4.83
N GLY A 374 -12.06 -22.88 3.88
CA GLY A 374 -11.84 -21.54 3.34
C GLY A 374 -11.91 -20.45 4.41
N MET A 375 -12.96 -20.42 5.22
CA MET A 375 -13.08 -19.50 6.36
C MET A 375 -11.92 -19.64 7.36
N MET A 376 -11.52 -20.88 7.65
CA MET A 376 -10.41 -21.19 8.56
C MET A 376 -9.02 -20.97 7.92
N GLY A 377 -8.95 -20.34 6.74
CA GLY A 377 -7.71 -19.93 6.10
C GLY A 377 -6.99 -21.00 5.26
N PHE A 378 -7.65 -22.11 4.96
CA PHE A 378 -7.08 -23.24 4.21
C PHE A 378 -7.64 -23.31 2.79
N PRO A 379 -6.80 -23.53 1.75
CA PRO A 379 -7.25 -23.52 0.35
C PRO A 379 -8.14 -24.70 -0.05
N THR A 380 -8.04 -25.85 0.65
CA THR A 380 -8.74 -27.10 0.29
C THR A 380 -9.02 -27.99 1.50
N GLU A 381 -10.07 -28.80 1.39
CA GLU A 381 -10.51 -29.80 2.35
C GLU A 381 -9.98 -31.22 2.03
N LYS A 382 -10.18 -32.15 2.97
CA LYS A 382 -9.78 -33.56 2.88
C LYS A 382 -10.83 -34.44 3.58
N LYS A 383 -11.01 -35.67 3.09
CA LYS A 383 -11.88 -36.68 3.73
C LYS A 383 -11.40 -37.04 5.15
N VAL A 384 -12.32 -36.92 6.12
CA VAL A 384 -12.19 -37.28 7.53
C VAL A 384 -12.49 -38.78 7.75
N ASN A 385 -11.86 -39.41 8.73
CA ASN A 385 -12.25 -40.75 9.21
C ASN A 385 -13.45 -40.67 10.19
N ARG A 386 -14.68 -40.65 9.67
CA ARG A 386 -15.93 -40.51 10.49
C ARG A 386 -16.02 -41.55 11.62
N ASN A 387 -15.52 -42.77 11.44
CA ASN A 387 -15.63 -43.85 12.45
C ASN A 387 -14.96 -43.49 13.79
N PHE A 388 -13.82 -42.80 13.76
CA PHE A 388 -13.14 -42.33 14.98
C PHE A 388 -13.98 -41.30 15.73
N TYR A 389 -14.51 -40.32 15.00
CA TYR A 389 -15.31 -39.23 15.58
C TYR A 389 -16.68 -39.70 16.07
N LYS A 390 -17.27 -40.74 15.46
CA LYS A 390 -18.49 -41.39 15.98
C LYS A 390 -18.27 -42.01 17.36
N LEU A 391 -17.22 -42.84 17.49
CA LEU A 391 -16.84 -43.48 18.77
C LEU A 391 -16.42 -42.48 19.86
N PHE A 392 -15.99 -41.28 19.47
CA PHE A 392 -15.77 -40.16 20.38
C PHE A 392 -17.09 -39.46 20.78
N ALA A 393 -18.00 -39.27 19.82
CA ALA A 393 -19.28 -38.60 20.05
C ALA A 393 -20.18 -39.39 21.02
N GLU A 394 -20.17 -40.73 20.94
CA GLU A 394 -20.85 -41.65 21.87
C GLU A 394 -20.40 -41.49 23.35
N ARG A 395 -19.35 -40.73 23.63
CA ARG A 395 -18.74 -40.53 24.97
C ARG A 395 -18.76 -39.08 25.44
N GLN A 396 -19.49 -38.20 24.77
CA GLN A 396 -19.52 -36.75 25.00
C GLN A 396 -20.96 -36.22 24.89
N GLN A 397 -21.25 -35.13 25.59
CA GLN A 397 -22.46 -34.34 25.34
C GLN A 397 -22.11 -33.11 24.50
N PHE A 398 -23.00 -32.74 23.59
CA PHE A 398 -22.83 -31.60 22.67
C PHE A 398 -24.05 -30.67 22.72
N ASN A 399 -23.80 -29.38 22.53
CA ASN A 399 -24.81 -28.32 22.47
C ASN A 399 -25.09 -27.99 21.01
N TYR A 400 -25.86 -28.84 20.33
CA TYR A 400 -26.27 -28.60 18.95
C TYR A 400 -27.23 -27.42 18.87
N ARG A 401 -26.97 -26.47 17.95
CA ARG A 401 -27.87 -25.33 17.69
C ARG A 401 -28.29 -25.22 16.23
N LEU A 402 -27.40 -25.61 15.31
CA LEU A 402 -27.72 -25.81 13.90
C LEU A 402 -28.04 -27.30 13.70
N HIS A 403 -29.22 -27.56 13.14
CA HIS A 403 -29.73 -28.89 12.80
C HIS A 403 -29.12 -29.37 11.48
N SER A 404 -29.06 -28.49 10.48
CA SER A 404 -28.47 -28.79 9.17
C SER A 404 -27.87 -27.52 8.56
N VAL A 405 -26.87 -27.72 7.69
CA VAL A 405 -26.24 -26.70 6.85
C VAL A 405 -26.11 -27.27 5.45
N SER A 406 -26.41 -26.48 4.43
CA SER A 406 -26.21 -26.86 3.03
C SER A 406 -25.63 -25.67 2.25
N CYS A 407 -24.34 -25.80 1.93
CA CYS A 407 -23.55 -24.92 1.08
C CYS A 407 -23.51 -25.46 -0.36
N THR A 408 -23.48 -24.58 -1.35
CA THR A 408 -23.20 -24.93 -2.75
C THR A 408 -21.73 -25.28 -2.97
N GLY A 409 -20.82 -24.76 -2.14
CA GLY A 409 -19.38 -25.00 -2.15
C GLY A 409 -18.55 -23.80 -2.66
N THR A 410 -19.20 -22.69 -3.03
CA THR A 410 -18.55 -21.46 -3.51
C THR A 410 -18.63 -20.32 -2.50
N GLU A 411 -19.44 -20.48 -1.44
CA GLU A 411 -19.64 -19.46 -0.40
C GLU A 411 -18.33 -19.11 0.31
N VAL A 412 -18.06 -17.82 0.49
CA VAL A 412 -16.87 -17.37 1.23
C VAL A 412 -17.02 -17.51 2.74
N HIS A 413 -18.25 -17.68 3.22
CA HIS A 413 -18.62 -17.74 4.63
C HIS A 413 -19.88 -18.59 4.88
N ILE A 414 -19.93 -19.32 6.00
CA ILE A 414 -21.05 -20.23 6.36
C ILE A 414 -22.40 -19.50 6.45
N SER A 415 -22.41 -18.20 6.79
CA SER A 415 -23.65 -17.41 6.88
C SER A 415 -24.31 -17.13 5.52
N MET A 416 -23.64 -17.44 4.41
CA MET A 416 -24.21 -17.41 3.06
C MET A 416 -24.81 -18.76 2.65
N CYS A 417 -24.47 -19.85 3.35
CA CYS A 417 -25.07 -21.16 3.13
C CYS A 417 -26.48 -21.21 3.72
N THR A 418 -27.33 -22.10 3.21
CA THR A 418 -28.63 -22.36 3.84
C THR A 418 -28.45 -23.15 5.14
N PHE A 419 -29.20 -22.81 6.18
CA PHE A 419 -29.11 -23.46 7.50
C PHE A 419 -30.48 -23.59 8.17
N GLN A 420 -30.62 -24.56 9.06
CA GLN A 420 -31.80 -24.75 9.89
C GLN A 420 -31.42 -24.75 11.38
N PHE A 421 -32.11 -23.93 12.18
CA PHE A 421 -31.93 -23.90 13.64
C PHE A 421 -32.90 -24.84 14.34
N TYR A 422 -32.47 -25.46 15.43
CA TYR A 422 -33.39 -26.10 16.37
C TYR A 422 -34.31 -25.06 17.01
N ARG A 423 -35.63 -25.18 16.80
CA ARG A 423 -36.63 -24.38 17.54
C ARG A 423 -36.64 -24.81 19.01
N GLY A 424 -36.94 -23.87 19.91
CA GLY A 424 -36.82 -24.06 21.35
C GLY A 424 -37.58 -25.29 21.88
N ASN A 425 -36.97 -25.99 22.84
CA ASN A 425 -37.48 -27.20 23.52
C ASN A 425 -37.61 -28.50 22.69
N SER A 426 -36.95 -28.61 21.53
CA SER A 426 -36.72 -29.93 20.91
C SER A 426 -35.71 -30.75 21.74
N SER A 427 -36.19 -31.70 22.55
CA SER A 427 -35.36 -32.56 23.43
C SER A 427 -34.51 -33.61 22.70
N ALA A 428 -34.60 -33.69 21.37
CA ALA A 428 -33.90 -34.63 20.50
C ALA A 428 -32.93 -33.93 19.54
N ALA A 429 -32.05 -33.07 20.06
CA ALA A 429 -31.06 -32.36 19.24
C ALA A 429 -29.99 -33.33 18.70
N CYS A 430 -29.99 -33.55 17.38
CA CYS A 430 -29.10 -34.47 16.65
C CYS A 430 -29.17 -35.93 17.15
N SER A 431 -30.38 -36.50 17.27
CA SER A 431 -30.65 -37.81 17.91
C SER A 431 -30.01 -39.03 17.23
N THR A 432 -29.66 -38.95 15.96
CA THR A 432 -29.04 -40.02 15.16
C THR A 432 -27.66 -39.65 14.61
N GLY A 433 -27.26 -38.38 14.75
CA GLY A 433 -26.04 -37.82 14.18
C GLY A 433 -24.92 -37.64 15.20
N MET A 434 -23.85 -37.01 14.73
CA MET A 434 -22.63 -36.69 15.47
C MET A 434 -22.22 -35.24 15.11
N PRO A 435 -21.29 -34.59 15.83
CA PRO A 435 -20.87 -33.24 15.47
C PRO A 435 -20.16 -33.23 14.11
N ALA A 436 -20.43 -32.19 13.31
CA ALA A 436 -19.76 -31.97 12.03
C ALA A 436 -18.23 -31.87 12.23
N VAL A 437 -17.46 -32.52 11.35
CA VAL A 437 -16.00 -32.61 11.41
C VAL A 437 -15.42 -32.30 10.04
N VAL A 438 -14.36 -31.48 10.01
CA VAL A 438 -13.61 -31.18 8.78
C VAL A 438 -12.12 -31.48 8.96
N SER A 439 -11.45 -31.78 7.84
CA SER A 439 -9.99 -31.90 7.72
C SER A 439 -9.57 -30.99 6.57
N CYS A 440 -8.57 -30.14 6.77
CA CYS A 440 -8.14 -29.11 5.84
C CYS A 440 -6.65 -29.25 5.51
N LEU A 441 -6.24 -28.80 4.32
CA LEU A 441 -4.86 -28.86 3.85
C LEU A 441 -4.20 -27.46 3.90
N PRO A 442 -3.10 -27.27 4.64
CA PRO A 442 -2.38 -26.00 4.68
C PRO A 442 -1.62 -25.73 3.37
N GLY A 443 -1.74 -24.50 2.88
CA GLY A 443 -0.93 -24.00 1.77
C GLY A 443 0.57 -23.88 2.11
N PRO A 444 1.42 -23.56 1.12
CA PRO A 444 2.88 -23.69 1.24
C PRO A 444 3.52 -22.91 2.40
N LEU A 445 2.95 -21.76 2.77
CA LEU A 445 3.40 -20.93 3.88
C LEU A 445 3.14 -21.55 5.27
N PHE A 446 2.12 -22.41 5.39
CA PHE A 446 1.63 -22.96 6.67
C PHE A 446 1.85 -24.49 6.79
N ALA A 447 2.48 -25.13 5.80
CA ALA A 447 2.62 -26.58 5.75
C ALA A 447 3.65 -27.14 6.76
N THR A 448 3.18 -27.92 7.74
CA THR A 448 3.97 -28.46 8.86
C THR A 448 4.55 -29.86 8.57
N GLY A 449 5.65 -29.94 7.81
CA GLY A 449 6.43 -31.18 7.72
C GLY A 449 7.35 -31.28 6.51
N SER A 450 8.51 -31.95 6.67
CA SER A 450 9.52 -32.11 5.61
C SER A 450 8.98 -32.88 4.39
N ALA A 451 8.16 -33.91 4.60
CA ALA A 451 7.55 -34.69 3.52
C ALA A 451 6.54 -33.87 2.69
N GLN A 452 5.69 -33.05 3.34
CA GLN A 452 4.75 -32.15 2.65
C GLN A 452 5.52 -31.06 1.89
N LYS A 453 6.49 -30.39 2.52
CA LYS A 453 7.33 -29.37 1.88
C LYS A 453 8.08 -29.91 0.66
N LYS A 454 8.57 -31.16 0.69
CA LYS A 454 9.22 -31.79 -0.46
C LYS A 454 8.25 -32.07 -1.61
N LYS A 455 7.02 -32.51 -1.32
CA LYS A 455 6.00 -32.79 -2.34
C LYS A 455 5.42 -31.50 -2.97
N GLN A 456 5.18 -30.47 -2.15
CA GLN A 456 4.75 -29.14 -2.64
C GLN A 456 5.84 -28.46 -3.48
N ARG A 457 7.12 -28.52 -3.08
CA ARG A 457 8.24 -27.99 -3.88
C ARG A 457 8.41 -28.62 -5.27
N GLN A 458 7.84 -29.81 -5.52
CA GLN A 458 7.81 -30.42 -6.86
C GLN A 458 6.62 -29.96 -7.71
N GLN A 459 5.56 -29.42 -7.11
CA GLN A 459 4.47 -28.73 -7.83
C GLN A 459 4.79 -27.25 -8.05
N GLN A 460 5.59 -26.64 -7.18
CA GLN A 460 5.96 -25.22 -7.19
C GLN A 460 7.20 -24.91 -8.06
N GLN A 461 7.41 -25.66 -9.16
CA GLN A 461 8.52 -25.44 -10.10
C GLN A 461 8.15 -24.52 -11.29
N SER A 462 6.92 -24.02 -11.36
CA SER A 462 6.48 -22.97 -12.29
C SER A 462 6.53 -21.59 -11.63
N GLN A 463 6.80 -20.54 -12.41
CA GLN A 463 6.70 -19.15 -11.95
C GLN A 463 5.30 -18.86 -11.35
N PRO A 464 5.20 -18.01 -10.30
CA PRO A 464 3.91 -17.55 -9.81
C PRO A 464 3.22 -16.71 -10.89
N ARG A 465 1.99 -17.07 -11.26
CA ARG A 465 1.19 -16.32 -12.25
C ARG A 465 0.37 -15.17 -11.65
N ILE A 466 0.40 -15.02 -10.33
CA ILE A 466 -0.24 -13.96 -9.55
C ILE A 466 0.69 -13.59 -8.38
N ARG A 467 0.77 -12.30 -8.04
CA ARG A 467 1.43 -11.77 -6.83
C ARG A 467 0.53 -10.74 -6.14
N LEU A 468 0.82 -10.45 -4.87
CA LEU A 468 0.19 -9.35 -4.11
C LEU A 468 1.22 -8.27 -3.78
N LYS A 469 0.86 -7.00 -3.97
CA LYS A 469 1.69 -5.81 -3.71
C LYS A 469 0.99 -4.83 -2.76
N GLY A 470 1.75 -3.94 -2.10
CA GLY A 470 1.21 -2.90 -1.20
C GLY A 470 0.62 -3.37 0.15
N GLY A 471 0.42 -4.68 0.37
CA GLY A 471 -0.24 -5.20 1.57
C GLY A 471 0.67 -5.32 2.81
N ALA A 472 0.13 -4.93 3.97
CA ALA A 472 0.84 -4.95 5.26
C ALA A 472 0.94 -6.33 5.94
N LYS A 473 0.26 -7.36 5.40
CA LYS A 473 0.06 -8.67 6.05
C LYS A 473 0.12 -9.82 5.03
N ALA A 474 0.23 -11.05 5.53
CA ALA A 474 0.17 -12.24 4.69
C ALA A 474 -1.23 -12.37 4.06
N GLY A 475 -1.31 -12.40 2.73
CA GLY A 475 -2.59 -12.49 2.02
C GLY A 475 -3.36 -11.18 1.90
N GLU A 476 -2.69 -10.02 2.01
CA GLU A 476 -3.29 -8.72 1.68
C GLU A 476 -2.51 -8.05 0.52
N GLY A 477 -3.18 -7.26 -0.33
CA GLY A 477 -2.53 -6.42 -1.34
C GLY A 477 -3.33 -6.22 -2.64
N ARG A 478 -2.83 -5.34 -3.52
CA ARG A 478 -3.24 -5.22 -4.93
C ARG A 478 -2.92 -6.54 -5.65
N VAL A 479 -3.80 -6.99 -6.52
CA VAL A 479 -3.60 -8.20 -7.33
C VAL A 479 -2.86 -7.84 -8.61
N GLU A 480 -1.70 -8.45 -8.82
CA GLU A 480 -0.95 -8.38 -10.07
C GLU A 480 -0.85 -9.78 -10.68
N VAL A 481 -1.02 -9.89 -11.99
CA VAL A 481 -1.04 -11.15 -12.74
C VAL A 481 0.01 -11.14 -13.85
N LEU A 482 0.53 -12.31 -14.21
CA LEU A 482 1.58 -12.47 -15.22
C LEU A 482 1.02 -12.95 -16.55
N LYS A 483 1.09 -12.09 -17.58
CA LYS A 483 0.69 -12.35 -18.98
C LYS A 483 1.91 -12.10 -19.86
N ASN A 484 2.23 -13.00 -20.78
CA ASN A 484 3.34 -12.84 -21.74
C ASN A 484 4.74 -12.51 -21.15
N ASN A 485 4.99 -12.83 -19.87
CA ASN A 485 6.16 -12.47 -19.05
C ASN A 485 6.19 -11.02 -18.51
N GLU A 486 5.11 -10.28 -18.65
CA GLU A 486 4.90 -8.94 -18.09
C GLU A 486 3.86 -8.99 -16.97
N TRP A 487 4.16 -8.33 -15.85
CA TRP A 487 3.24 -8.11 -14.75
C TRP A 487 2.29 -6.98 -15.10
N GLY A 488 1.03 -7.17 -14.75
CA GLY A 488 -0.02 -6.19 -14.94
C GLY A 488 -1.14 -6.39 -13.94
N THR A 489 -2.05 -5.42 -13.84
CA THR A 489 -3.08 -5.39 -12.81
C THR A 489 -4.39 -6.01 -13.29
N ILE A 490 -5.44 -5.84 -12.50
CA ILE A 490 -6.80 -6.28 -12.77
C ILE A 490 -7.71 -5.08 -12.47
N CYS A 491 -8.59 -4.72 -13.39
CA CYS A 491 -9.60 -3.70 -13.14
C CYS A 491 -10.72 -4.24 -12.24
N ASP A 492 -11.28 -3.38 -11.40
CA ASP A 492 -12.22 -3.76 -10.36
C ASP A 492 -13.72 -3.77 -10.72
N ASP A 493 -14.05 -3.57 -12.01
CA ASP A 493 -15.40 -3.83 -12.55
C ASP A 493 -15.88 -5.22 -12.14
N ARG A 494 -17.04 -5.27 -11.47
CA ARG A 494 -17.67 -6.49 -10.96
C ARG A 494 -16.73 -7.33 -10.06
N TRP A 495 -15.65 -6.75 -9.51
CA TRP A 495 -14.69 -7.43 -8.63
C TRP A 495 -15.31 -7.76 -7.29
N ASN A 496 -15.47 -9.05 -7.04
CA ASN A 496 -16.30 -9.56 -5.96
C ASN A 496 -15.57 -10.61 -5.12
N LEU A 497 -16.20 -11.02 -4.02
CA LEU A 497 -15.65 -11.95 -3.05
C LEU A 497 -15.37 -13.36 -3.60
N LEU A 498 -16.07 -13.82 -4.65
CA LEU A 498 -15.81 -15.12 -5.29
C LEU A 498 -14.49 -15.06 -6.08
N SER A 499 -14.32 -14.01 -6.89
CA SER A 499 -13.09 -13.79 -7.68
C SER A 499 -11.88 -13.55 -6.78
N ALA A 500 -12.02 -12.73 -5.74
CA ALA A 500 -11.02 -12.58 -4.69
C ALA A 500 -10.69 -13.91 -3.98
N SER A 501 -11.69 -14.79 -3.77
CA SER A 501 -11.47 -16.10 -3.15
C SER A 501 -10.77 -17.11 -4.07
N VAL A 502 -10.84 -16.96 -5.39
CA VAL A 502 -10.00 -17.73 -6.32
C VAL A 502 -8.54 -17.30 -6.15
N VAL A 503 -8.24 -15.99 -6.13
CA VAL A 503 -6.87 -15.48 -5.86
C VAL A 503 -6.33 -15.99 -4.53
N CYS A 504 -7.11 -15.89 -3.45
CA CYS A 504 -6.67 -16.33 -2.13
C CYS A 504 -6.34 -17.83 -2.09
N ARG A 505 -7.17 -18.68 -2.70
CA ARG A 505 -6.93 -20.15 -2.75
C ARG A 505 -5.78 -20.52 -3.68
N GLU A 506 -5.60 -19.84 -4.81
CA GLU A 506 -4.47 -20.03 -5.74
C GLU A 506 -3.12 -19.70 -5.06
N LEU A 507 -3.08 -18.65 -4.25
CA LEU A 507 -1.92 -18.29 -3.42
C LEU A 507 -1.73 -19.19 -2.18
N GLY A 508 -2.66 -20.11 -1.90
CA GLY A 508 -2.59 -21.06 -0.79
C GLY A 508 -3.13 -20.56 0.56
N PHE A 509 -3.93 -19.49 0.56
CA PHE A 509 -4.74 -19.02 1.68
C PHE A 509 -6.16 -19.62 1.64
N GLY A 510 -7.06 -19.15 2.49
CA GLY A 510 -8.47 -19.55 2.50
C GLY A 510 -9.33 -18.80 1.50
N SER A 511 -10.60 -18.57 1.86
CA SER A 511 -11.49 -17.64 1.14
C SER A 511 -11.02 -16.18 1.32
N ALA A 512 -11.51 -15.28 0.49
CA ALA A 512 -11.32 -13.86 0.69
C ALA A 512 -12.10 -13.38 1.92
N LYS A 513 -11.44 -12.57 2.74
CA LYS A 513 -12.08 -11.76 3.77
C LYS A 513 -12.60 -10.45 3.19
N GLU A 514 -11.89 -9.82 2.25
CA GLU A 514 -12.32 -8.57 1.62
C GLU A 514 -11.90 -8.59 0.13
N ALA A 515 -12.84 -8.27 -0.76
CA ALA A 515 -12.55 -7.74 -2.08
C ALA A 515 -12.47 -6.21 -1.95
N LEU A 516 -11.47 -5.60 -2.58
CA LEU A 516 -11.15 -4.18 -2.45
C LEU A 516 -11.05 -3.55 -3.84
N THR A 517 -11.67 -2.39 -3.99
CA THR A 517 -11.83 -1.61 -5.22
C THR A 517 -11.41 -0.16 -5.01
N GLY A 518 -11.13 0.62 -6.06
CA GLY A 518 -10.62 1.99 -6.00
C GLY A 518 -9.16 2.06 -5.54
N ALA A 519 -8.28 1.23 -6.11
CA ALA A 519 -6.83 1.17 -5.83
C ALA A 519 -6.46 1.20 -4.33
N ARG A 520 -7.27 0.59 -3.46
CA ARG A 520 -7.16 0.72 -2.00
C ARG A 520 -5.87 0.14 -1.39
N MET A 521 -5.10 -0.65 -2.14
CA MET A 521 -3.75 -1.11 -1.77
C MET A 521 -2.62 -0.47 -2.60
N GLY A 522 -2.90 0.68 -3.22
CA GLY A 522 -2.00 1.45 -4.10
C GLY A 522 -2.29 1.18 -5.57
N GLN A 523 -2.09 2.19 -6.44
CA GLN A 523 -2.14 2.03 -7.90
C GLN A 523 -0.94 1.23 -8.40
N GLY A 524 -1.14 0.43 -9.45
CA GLY A 524 -0.12 -0.29 -10.19
C GLY A 524 0.36 0.49 -11.40
N THR A 525 1.03 -0.24 -12.31
CA THR A 525 1.81 0.33 -13.41
C THR A 525 1.84 -0.62 -14.59
N GLY A 526 1.73 -0.10 -15.82
CA GLY A 526 1.88 -0.88 -17.05
C GLY A 526 0.53 -1.40 -17.56
N PRO A 527 0.44 -2.61 -18.12
CA PRO A 527 -0.83 -3.13 -18.63
C PRO A 527 -1.79 -3.50 -17.48
N ILE A 528 -3.04 -3.08 -17.58
CA ILE A 528 -4.13 -3.77 -16.89
C ILE A 528 -4.41 -5.04 -17.74
N HIS A 529 -4.34 -6.24 -17.16
CA HIS A 529 -4.33 -7.48 -17.95
C HIS A 529 -5.70 -8.16 -18.09
N LEU A 530 -6.65 -7.83 -17.21
CA LEU A 530 -7.95 -8.46 -17.04
C LEU A 530 -8.97 -7.39 -16.63
N ASN A 531 -10.19 -7.46 -17.19
CA ASN A 531 -11.34 -6.71 -16.70
C ASN A 531 -12.56 -7.63 -16.45
N GLU A 532 -13.54 -7.19 -15.66
CA GLU A 532 -14.84 -7.83 -15.43
C GLU A 532 -14.72 -9.30 -14.98
N VAL A 533 -13.85 -9.58 -14.00
CA VAL A 533 -13.49 -10.96 -13.62
C VAL A 533 -14.61 -11.63 -12.83
N GLN A 534 -15.42 -12.46 -13.49
CA GLN A 534 -16.62 -13.12 -12.95
C GLN A 534 -16.36 -14.61 -12.66
N CYS A 535 -15.58 -14.92 -11.61
CA CYS A 535 -15.40 -16.30 -11.17
C CYS A 535 -16.68 -16.90 -10.57
N LEU A 536 -16.97 -18.15 -10.90
CA LEU A 536 -18.02 -18.97 -10.26
C LEU A 536 -17.66 -19.32 -8.81
N GLY A 537 -16.38 -19.28 -8.45
CA GLY A 537 -15.85 -19.61 -7.13
C GLY A 537 -15.40 -21.06 -6.97
N THR A 538 -15.29 -21.83 -8.06
CA THR A 538 -14.78 -23.24 -8.08
C THR A 538 -13.44 -23.39 -8.80
N GLU A 539 -12.98 -22.32 -9.44
CA GLU A 539 -11.78 -22.25 -10.26
C GLU A 539 -10.51 -22.40 -9.40
N LYS A 540 -9.49 -23.05 -9.97
CA LYS A 540 -8.19 -23.29 -9.31
C LYS A 540 -7.15 -22.21 -9.61
N SER A 541 -7.43 -21.35 -10.58
CA SER A 541 -6.60 -20.22 -10.96
C SER A 541 -7.48 -19.12 -11.53
N LEU A 542 -7.16 -17.85 -11.27
CA LEU A 542 -7.93 -16.71 -11.77
C LEU A 542 -8.00 -16.69 -13.30
N TRP A 543 -6.94 -17.15 -13.96
CA TRP A 543 -6.85 -17.36 -15.42
C TRP A 543 -7.83 -18.40 -15.98
N SER A 544 -8.61 -19.08 -15.13
CA SER A 544 -9.67 -20.02 -15.53
C SER A 544 -11.09 -19.43 -15.38
N CYS A 545 -11.24 -18.24 -14.79
CA CYS A 545 -12.52 -17.56 -14.68
C CYS A 545 -12.88 -16.84 -16.00
N PRO A 546 -14.17 -16.61 -16.28
CA PRO A 546 -14.60 -15.59 -17.23
C PRO A 546 -14.02 -14.20 -16.90
N PHE A 547 -13.54 -13.50 -17.92
CA PHE A 547 -13.08 -12.11 -17.88
C PHE A 547 -13.26 -11.47 -19.26
N LYS A 548 -13.40 -10.14 -19.32
CA LYS A 548 -13.38 -9.35 -20.55
C LYS A 548 -11.93 -9.07 -20.96
N ASN A 549 -11.63 -9.22 -22.26
CA ASN A 549 -10.39 -8.69 -22.82
C ASN A 549 -10.51 -7.17 -22.85
N ILE A 550 -9.61 -6.51 -22.14
CA ILE A 550 -9.61 -5.05 -21.99
C ILE A 550 -9.24 -4.34 -23.30
N THR A 551 -9.87 -3.19 -23.52
CA THR A 551 -9.51 -2.17 -24.51
C THR A 551 -9.03 -0.91 -23.80
N GLN A 552 -8.36 -0.01 -24.53
CA GLN A 552 -7.65 1.13 -23.93
C GLN A 552 -8.57 2.20 -23.29
N GLU A 553 -9.88 2.09 -23.50
CA GLU A 553 -10.93 2.98 -22.96
C GLU A 553 -11.71 2.34 -21.78
N ASP A 554 -11.46 1.06 -21.46
CA ASP A 554 -12.30 0.32 -20.50
C ASP A 554 -12.02 0.62 -19.02
N CYS A 555 -10.75 0.81 -18.60
CA CYS A 555 -10.37 1.06 -17.20
C CYS A 555 -9.05 1.82 -17.05
N LYS A 556 -8.84 2.41 -15.87
CA LYS A 556 -7.66 3.15 -15.42
C LYS A 556 -7.06 2.51 -14.15
N HIS A 557 -5.82 2.85 -13.78
CA HIS A 557 -5.17 2.27 -12.60
C HIS A 557 -5.80 2.70 -11.26
N THR A 558 -6.62 3.75 -11.25
CA THR A 558 -7.51 4.11 -10.14
C THR A 558 -8.46 2.97 -9.75
N GLU A 559 -8.79 2.07 -10.68
CA GLU A 559 -9.69 0.92 -10.54
C GLU A 559 -8.91 -0.39 -10.31
N ASP A 560 -7.67 -0.32 -9.81
CA ASP A 560 -6.86 -1.53 -9.56
C ASP A 560 -7.38 -2.38 -8.38
N ALA A 561 -7.79 -3.60 -8.70
CA ALA A 561 -8.37 -4.57 -7.78
C ALA A 561 -7.37 -5.08 -6.72
N ALA A 562 -7.87 -5.26 -5.50
CA ALA A 562 -7.11 -5.73 -4.35
C ALA A 562 -7.89 -6.77 -3.51
N VAL A 563 -7.18 -7.46 -2.61
CA VAL A 563 -7.74 -8.49 -1.72
C VAL A 563 -7.22 -8.42 -0.30
N ARG A 564 -8.00 -8.97 0.63
CA ARG A 564 -7.54 -9.54 1.91
C ARG A 564 -8.04 -10.99 2.03
N CYS A 565 -7.17 -11.91 2.39
CA CYS A 565 -7.47 -13.34 2.51
C CYS A 565 -7.63 -13.80 3.96
N ASN A 566 -8.46 -14.81 4.20
CA ASN A 566 -8.46 -15.56 5.44
C ASN A 566 -7.18 -16.40 5.54
N ILE A 567 -6.51 -16.37 6.70
CA ILE A 567 -5.27 -17.11 6.98
C ILE A 567 -5.45 -18.02 8.20
N PRO A 568 -4.76 -19.17 8.29
CA PRO A 568 -4.98 -20.11 9.40
C PRO A 568 -4.68 -19.49 10.76
N TYR A 569 -5.51 -19.80 11.76
CA TYR A 569 -5.23 -19.44 13.13
C TYR A 569 -4.02 -20.25 13.65
N MET A 570 -2.92 -19.55 13.85
CA MET A 570 -1.62 -20.11 14.25
C MET A 570 -1.37 -20.04 15.76
N GLY A 571 -2.32 -19.52 16.55
CA GLY A 571 -2.23 -19.40 18.02
C GLY A 571 -1.00 -18.62 18.50
N TYR A 572 -0.60 -17.58 17.76
CA TYR A 572 0.67 -16.88 18.00
C TYR A 572 0.68 -16.17 19.35
N GLU A 573 -0.45 -15.60 19.80
CA GLU A 573 -0.62 -14.99 21.13
C GLU A 573 -0.34 -15.95 22.32
N ASN A 574 -0.41 -17.27 22.11
CA ASN A 574 -0.02 -18.28 23.09
C ASN A 574 1.44 -18.78 22.95
N LEU A 575 2.12 -18.42 21.86
CA LEU A 575 3.50 -18.83 21.55
C LEU A 575 4.51 -17.68 21.68
N ILE A 576 4.07 -16.46 21.42
CA ILE A 576 4.86 -15.23 21.42
C ILE A 576 4.01 -14.09 21.98
N ARG A 577 4.60 -13.21 22.80
CA ARG A 577 3.90 -12.05 23.39
C ARG A 577 4.82 -10.86 23.58
N LEU A 578 4.23 -9.67 23.73
CA LEU A 578 4.91 -8.45 24.15
C LEU A 578 4.72 -8.26 25.66
N SER A 579 5.81 -8.08 26.42
CA SER A 579 5.76 -7.82 27.87
C SER A 579 6.43 -6.49 28.24
N GLY A 580 5.87 -5.80 29.23
CA GLY A 580 6.48 -4.61 29.84
C GLY A 580 6.58 -3.36 28.96
N GLY A 581 5.84 -3.28 27.85
CA GLY A 581 5.63 -2.04 27.10
C GLY A 581 4.44 -1.22 27.62
N ARG A 582 4.29 0.00 27.13
CA ARG A 582 3.27 0.98 27.55
C ARG A 582 1.94 0.84 26.79
N SER A 583 1.88 -0.01 25.77
CA SER A 583 0.67 -0.29 24.99
C SER A 583 0.66 -1.76 24.54
N ARG A 584 -0.47 -2.22 23.99
CA ARG A 584 -0.59 -3.55 23.36
C ARG A 584 0.26 -3.75 22.08
N PHE A 585 1.03 -2.74 21.68
CA PHE A 585 1.80 -2.70 20.43
C PHE A 585 3.32 -2.57 20.64
N GLU A 586 3.80 -2.29 21.86
CA GLU A 586 5.24 -2.30 22.21
C GLU A 586 5.51 -3.24 23.40
N GLY A 587 6.75 -3.73 23.51
CA GLY A 587 7.21 -4.54 24.63
C GLY A 587 8.43 -5.40 24.28
N ARG A 588 8.96 -6.13 25.26
CA ARG A 588 9.94 -7.20 25.02
C ARG A 588 9.23 -8.41 24.43
N VAL A 589 9.85 -9.05 23.45
CA VAL A 589 9.36 -10.33 22.92
C VAL A 589 9.71 -11.46 23.88
N GLU A 590 8.68 -12.09 24.42
CA GLU A 590 8.76 -13.35 25.17
C GLU A 590 8.17 -14.47 24.32
N VAL A 591 8.84 -15.63 24.30
CA VAL A 591 8.45 -16.82 23.54
C VAL A 591 8.24 -17.99 24.52
N ALA A 592 7.14 -18.72 24.34
CA ALA A 592 6.80 -19.87 25.16
C ALA A 592 7.68 -21.09 24.81
N VAL A 593 8.48 -21.55 25.77
CA VAL A 593 9.29 -22.78 25.66
C VAL A 593 8.61 -23.91 26.45
N GLY A 594 8.64 -25.14 25.94
CA GLY A 594 8.03 -26.31 26.60
C GLY A 594 6.51 -26.48 26.38
N ALA A 595 5.84 -25.49 25.78
CA ALA A 595 4.38 -25.49 25.56
C ALA A 595 3.81 -26.70 24.76
N ALA A 596 4.67 -27.48 24.08
CA ALA A 596 4.28 -28.70 23.38
C ALA A 596 4.14 -29.93 24.29
N GLU A 597 4.73 -29.93 25.50
CA GLU A 597 4.89 -31.14 26.33
C GLU A 597 3.84 -31.27 27.44
N GLY A 598 3.25 -30.15 27.88
CA GLY A 598 2.04 -30.15 28.72
C GLY A 598 2.20 -29.56 30.13
N ASP A 599 3.43 -29.18 30.50
CA ASP A 599 3.69 -28.26 31.61
C ASP A 599 3.23 -26.83 31.26
N GLU A 600 3.18 -25.93 32.24
CA GLU A 600 2.98 -24.50 31.96
C GLU A 600 4.03 -23.96 30.98
N PRO A 601 3.64 -23.11 30.01
CA PRO A 601 4.57 -22.52 29.07
C PRO A 601 5.55 -21.60 29.80
N ARG A 602 6.81 -22.06 29.95
CA ARG A 602 7.88 -21.21 30.52
C ARG A 602 8.25 -20.14 29.48
N TRP A 603 7.84 -18.91 29.75
CA TRP A 603 8.12 -17.75 28.91
C TRP A 603 9.60 -17.38 29.00
N GLY A 604 10.33 -17.59 27.91
CA GLY A 604 11.72 -17.17 27.74
C GLY A 604 11.81 -15.83 27.02
N LEU A 605 12.72 -14.96 27.45
CA LEU A 605 13.14 -13.83 26.63
C LEU A 605 14.01 -14.34 25.46
N VAL A 606 13.83 -13.76 24.28
CA VAL A 606 14.76 -14.01 23.16
C VAL A 606 16.09 -13.29 23.43
N CYS A 607 17.22 -13.86 23.01
CA CYS A 607 18.50 -13.19 23.11
C CYS A 607 18.52 -11.94 22.22
N GLY A 608 19.04 -10.82 22.72
CA GLY A 608 19.17 -9.57 21.95
C GLY A 608 20.32 -9.57 20.93
N GLU A 609 21.20 -10.57 20.97
CA GLU A 609 22.32 -10.70 20.04
C GLU A 609 21.81 -11.11 18.65
N GLY A 610 22.00 -10.23 17.66
CA GLY A 610 21.48 -10.41 16.30
C GLY A 610 19.96 -10.17 16.15
N TRP A 611 19.28 -9.71 17.19
CA TRP A 611 17.84 -9.48 17.18
C TRP A 611 17.50 -8.07 16.64
N GLY A 612 16.99 -8.00 15.41
CA GLY A 612 16.62 -6.76 14.74
C GLY A 612 15.14 -6.70 14.34
N THR A 613 14.84 -5.77 13.45
CA THR A 613 13.50 -5.51 12.93
C THR A 613 13.03 -6.52 11.89
N LEU A 614 13.90 -7.38 11.33
CA LEU A 614 13.42 -8.50 10.51
C LEU A 614 12.81 -9.59 11.41
N GLU A 615 13.45 -9.84 12.55
CA GLU A 615 12.99 -10.75 13.61
C GLU A 615 11.75 -10.16 14.30
N ALA A 616 11.74 -8.85 14.53
CA ALA A 616 10.56 -8.12 14.97
C ALA A 616 9.42 -8.18 13.95
N MET A 617 9.69 -8.03 12.65
CA MET A 617 8.68 -8.15 11.59
C MET A 617 8.03 -9.51 11.61
N VAL A 618 8.80 -10.58 11.85
CA VAL A 618 8.25 -11.90 12.11
C VAL A 618 7.36 -11.86 13.36
N ALA A 619 7.83 -11.32 14.49
CA ALA A 619 7.04 -11.22 15.73
C ALA A 619 5.73 -10.43 15.58
N CYS A 620 5.72 -9.23 14.99
CA CYS A 620 4.53 -8.39 14.83
C CYS A 620 3.59 -8.91 13.74
N ARG A 621 4.11 -9.53 12.68
CA ARG A 621 3.30 -10.24 11.68
C ARG A 621 2.63 -11.48 12.27
N GLN A 622 3.31 -12.20 13.16
CA GLN A 622 2.74 -13.29 13.95
C GLN A 622 1.65 -12.77 14.91
N LEU A 623 1.92 -11.69 15.65
CA LEU A 623 0.94 -11.04 16.54
C LEU A 623 -0.19 -10.29 15.81
N GLY A 624 -0.23 -10.33 14.46
CA GLY A 624 -1.26 -9.66 13.66
C GLY A 624 -1.19 -8.13 13.67
N LEU A 625 -0.11 -7.54 14.19
CA LEU A 625 0.09 -6.10 14.34
C LEU A 625 0.57 -5.42 13.05
N GLY A 626 1.00 -6.21 12.05
CA GLY A 626 1.50 -5.69 10.77
C GLY A 626 3.00 -5.42 10.82
N PHE A 627 3.42 -4.22 10.44
CA PHE A 627 4.84 -3.84 10.44
C PHE A 627 5.37 -3.70 11.87
N ALA A 628 6.56 -4.24 12.10
CA ALA A 628 7.31 -4.05 13.32
C ALA A 628 8.26 -2.87 13.20
N ASN A 629 8.57 -2.30 14.36
CA ASN A 629 9.65 -1.37 14.58
C ASN A 629 10.53 -1.93 15.71
N HIS A 630 11.81 -2.18 15.41
CA HIS A 630 12.83 -2.46 16.42
C HIS A 630 14.04 -1.56 16.20
N GLY A 631 13.92 -0.36 16.76
CA GLY A 631 15.08 0.46 17.04
C GLY A 631 14.99 1.10 18.40
N LEU A 632 16.08 1.80 18.73
CA LEU A 632 16.11 3.01 19.56
C LEU A 632 14.70 3.59 19.76
N GLN A 633 14.22 3.66 21.02
CA GLN A 633 12.92 4.26 21.31
C GLN A 633 12.99 5.73 20.85
N ILE A 634 12.24 6.10 19.82
CA ILE A 634 12.21 7.48 19.31
C ILE A 634 10.87 8.17 19.59
N ARG A 635 10.88 9.50 19.52
CA ARG A 635 9.70 10.36 19.54
C ARG A 635 9.96 11.63 18.75
N LEU A 636 8.88 12.30 18.34
CA LEU A 636 8.94 13.69 17.89
C LEU A 636 8.75 14.62 19.10
N ALA A 637 9.41 15.77 19.09
CA ALA A 637 9.34 16.77 20.15
C ALA A 637 9.35 18.20 19.60
N GLY A 638 8.58 19.09 20.24
CA GLY A 638 8.52 20.52 19.91
C GLY A 638 7.68 20.87 18.67
N GLY A 639 7.10 19.88 17.99
CA GLY A 639 6.18 20.06 16.86
C GLY A 639 4.80 20.60 17.28
N ARG A 640 4.07 21.16 16.30
CA ARG A 640 2.71 21.68 16.44
C ARG A 640 1.62 20.60 16.36
N THR A 641 1.95 19.45 15.77
CA THR A 641 1.09 18.27 15.66
C THR A 641 1.89 17.01 16.02
N GLU A 642 1.21 15.87 16.18
CA GLU A 642 1.88 14.58 16.43
C GLU A 642 2.65 14.02 15.21
N PHE A 643 2.46 14.63 14.03
CA PHE A 643 3.12 14.25 12.77
C PHE A 643 4.44 14.99 12.51
N GLU A 644 4.80 16.00 13.31
CA GLU A 644 6.04 16.78 13.11
C GLU A 644 6.90 16.94 14.37
N GLY A 645 8.20 17.17 14.19
CA GLY A 645 9.08 17.61 15.27
C GLY A 645 10.53 17.16 15.15
N ARG A 646 11.32 17.58 16.14
CA ARG A 646 12.71 17.14 16.35
C ARG A 646 12.73 15.66 16.75
N VAL A 647 13.58 14.86 16.10
CA VAL A 647 13.73 13.43 16.41
C VAL A 647 14.59 13.29 17.66
N GLU A 648 13.95 12.86 18.75
CA GLU A 648 14.64 12.45 19.95
C GLU A 648 14.77 10.93 20.01
N VAL A 649 15.97 10.45 20.35
CA VAL A 649 16.36 9.05 20.51
C VAL A 649 16.63 8.77 21.98
N LYS A 650 16.10 7.67 22.50
CA LYS A 650 16.37 7.22 23.87
C LYS A 650 17.55 6.26 23.93
N ARG A 651 18.60 6.63 24.66
CA ARG A 651 19.70 5.73 25.05
C ARG A 651 19.68 5.52 26.57
N GLY A 652 19.47 4.28 27.00
CA GLY A 652 19.30 3.94 28.41
C GLY A 652 18.05 4.59 29.02
N SER A 653 18.23 5.33 30.11
CA SER A 653 17.16 6.09 30.79
C SER A 653 16.94 7.50 30.24
N LYS A 654 17.87 8.04 29.42
CA LYS A 654 17.81 9.41 28.89
C LYS A 654 17.28 9.46 27.45
N TRP A 655 16.64 10.59 27.13
CA TRP A 655 16.44 11.05 25.76
C TRP A 655 17.62 11.91 25.32
N GLY A 656 17.89 11.92 24.02
CA GLY A 656 18.91 12.74 23.37
C GLY A 656 18.56 13.04 21.92
N THR A 657 19.29 13.93 21.26
CA THR A 657 19.07 14.32 19.86
C THR A 657 19.89 13.49 18.87
N VAL A 658 19.49 13.52 17.59
CA VAL A 658 20.22 12.93 16.46
C VAL A 658 20.94 14.04 15.69
N CYS A 659 22.18 13.82 15.27
CA CYS A 659 22.93 14.75 14.40
C CYS A 659 22.23 14.95 13.04
N SER A 660 22.13 16.19 12.57
CA SER A 660 21.56 16.53 11.26
C SER A 660 22.51 16.32 10.07
N ASP A 661 23.82 16.09 10.29
CA ASP A 661 24.80 15.98 9.21
C ASP A 661 24.53 14.74 8.33
N GLY A 662 24.16 14.99 7.08
CA GLY A 662 23.80 13.94 6.12
C GLY A 662 22.40 13.35 6.32
N TRP A 663 21.56 13.98 7.15
CA TRP A 663 20.16 13.57 7.35
C TRP A 663 19.32 13.89 6.11
N THR A 664 18.73 12.85 5.51
CA THR A 664 17.89 12.94 4.31
C THR A 664 16.48 12.41 4.57
N THR A 665 15.66 12.49 3.53
CA THR A 665 14.32 11.90 3.46
C THR A 665 14.33 10.38 3.58
N LYS A 666 15.45 9.68 3.33
CA LYS A 666 15.58 8.24 3.63
C LYS A 666 15.53 7.97 5.13
N GLU A 667 16.28 8.73 5.93
CA GLU A 667 16.25 8.64 7.38
C GLU A 667 14.88 9.06 7.93
N ALA A 668 14.26 10.11 7.35
CA ALA A 668 12.93 10.56 7.75
C ALA A 668 11.82 9.53 7.41
N MET A 669 11.88 8.89 6.24
CA MET A 669 10.97 7.79 5.86
C MET A 669 11.06 6.64 6.85
N VAL A 670 12.29 6.29 7.27
CA VAL A 670 12.52 5.28 8.31
C VAL A 670 11.92 5.71 9.64
N VAL A 671 12.04 6.99 10.04
CA VAL A 671 11.42 7.54 11.28
C VAL A 671 9.90 7.51 11.25
N CYS A 672 9.26 8.02 10.20
CA CYS A 672 7.80 8.09 10.14
C CYS A 672 7.18 6.70 10.12
N ARG A 673 7.76 5.77 9.34
CA ARG A 673 7.41 4.34 9.34
C ARG A 673 7.66 3.69 10.70
N GLN A 674 8.78 4.00 11.35
CA GLN A 674 9.12 3.53 12.70
C GLN A 674 8.09 3.99 13.75
N LEU A 675 7.57 5.22 13.64
CA LEU A 675 6.55 5.78 14.53
C LEU A 675 5.11 5.36 14.17
N GLY A 676 4.90 4.75 13.01
CA GLY A 676 3.56 4.42 12.50
C GLY A 676 2.80 5.61 11.90
N LEU A 677 3.48 6.74 11.67
CA LEU A 677 2.92 8.00 11.16
C LEU A 677 2.89 8.04 9.61
N GLY A 678 2.78 6.86 8.98
CA GLY A 678 2.84 6.70 7.53
C GLY A 678 4.23 6.98 6.95
N TYR A 679 4.25 7.80 5.91
CA TYR A 679 5.40 8.22 5.13
C TYR A 679 6.06 9.46 5.74
N SER A 680 7.29 9.77 5.32
CA SER A 680 7.83 11.13 5.48
C SER A 680 7.11 12.06 4.51
N LEU A 681 7.06 13.34 4.85
CA LEU A 681 6.87 14.44 3.91
C LEU A 681 8.19 15.21 3.76
N HIS A 682 8.85 15.56 4.87
CA HIS A 682 10.10 16.31 4.88
C HIS A 682 11.10 15.80 5.94
N ALA A 683 12.37 15.74 5.55
CA ALA A 683 13.50 15.64 6.47
C ALA A 683 14.01 17.04 6.84
N VAL A 684 14.10 17.33 8.14
CA VAL A 684 14.51 18.64 8.66
C VAL A 684 15.90 18.54 9.30
N THR A 685 16.80 19.42 8.88
CA THR A 685 18.19 19.49 9.38
C THR A 685 18.41 20.57 10.44
N GLU A 686 17.54 21.58 10.51
CA GLU A 686 17.57 22.61 11.55
C GLU A 686 16.23 22.70 12.29
N THR A 687 16.26 22.57 13.60
CA THR A 687 15.07 22.39 14.47
C THR A 687 14.95 23.47 15.54
N TRP A 688 15.45 24.69 15.24
CA TRP A 688 15.45 25.84 16.15
C TRP A 688 14.06 26.44 16.42
N TYR A 689 13.10 26.21 15.53
CA TYR A 689 11.72 26.74 15.61
C TYR A 689 10.73 25.78 16.28
N TRP A 690 11.16 24.54 16.58
CA TRP A 690 10.39 23.58 17.36
C TRP A 690 10.80 23.63 18.82
N ASP A 691 9.81 23.73 19.70
CA ASP A 691 9.98 24.28 21.05
C ASP A 691 11.05 23.54 21.88
N ALA A 692 11.75 24.28 22.74
CA ALA A 692 12.98 23.87 23.38
C ALA A 692 12.73 22.81 24.47
N SER A 693 12.76 21.53 24.09
CA SER A 693 12.80 20.43 25.04
C SER A 693 14.07 20.49 25.89
N ASN A 694 13.98 20.06 27.14
CA ASN A 694 15.12 19.95 28.07
C ASN A 694 16.18 18.90 27.64
N VAL A 695 16.15 18.44 26.39
CA VAL A 695 16.97 17.38 25.81
C VAL A 695 17.99 18.03 24.89
N THR A 696 19.21 18.22 25.41
CA THR A 696 20.30 18.90 24.70
C THR A 696 21.47 17.98 24.33
N GLU A 697 21.51 16.77 24.88
CA GLU A 697 22.56 15.78 24.70
C GLU A 697 22.36 15.03 23.37
N MET A 698 23.30 15.15 22.43
CA MET A 698 23.26 14.40 21.17
C MET A 698 23.74 12.96 21.40
N VAL A 699 22.99 11.97 20.89
CA VAL A 699 23.20 10.54 21.20
C VAL A 699 23.30 9.63 19.97
N LEU A 700 23.11 10.15 18.77
CA LEU A 700 23.25 9.41 17.51
C LEU A 700 23.86 10.32 16.42
N SER A 701 24.74 9.79 15.57
CA SER A 701 25.37 10.56 14.50
C SER A 701 25.74 9.72 13.29
N GLY A 702 25.88 10.35 12.12
CA GLY A 702 26.28 9.70 10.87
C GLY A 702 25.28 8.64 10.38
N VAL A 703 23.98 8.84 10.64
CA VAL A 703 22.94 7.91 10.21
C VAL A 703 22.79 7.96 8.69
N LYS A 704 22.80 6.78 8.06
CA LYS A 704 22.58 6.58 6.63
C LYS A 704 21.71 5.35 6.39
N CYS A 705 20.52 5.58 5.85
CA CYS A 705 19.51 4.59 5.50
C CYS A 705 19.46 4.41 3.98
N ALA A 706 19.16 3.20 3.53
CA ALA A 706 18.77 2.91 2.16
C ALA A 706 17.33 3.33 1.85
N GLY A 707 16.49 3.54 2.89
CA GLY A 707 15.11 4.01 2.79
C GLY A 707 14.04 2.93 2.97
N HIS A 708 14.45 1.66 3.06
CA HIS A 708 13.57 0.50 3.29
C HIS A 708 13.70 -0.07 4.72
N GLU A 709 14.60 0.46 5.54
CA GLU A 709 14.80 0.06 6.92
C GLU A 709 13.55 0.32 7.79
N LEU A 710 13.33 -0.55 8.76
CA LEU A 710 12.13 -0.51 9.60
C LEU A 710 12.38 0.21 10.96
N SER A 711 13.61 0.68 11.19
CA SER A 711 13.97 1.56 12.31
C SER A 711 15.31 2.27 12.05
N LEU A 712 15.56 3.40 12.73
CA LEU A 712 16.86 4.11 12.66
C LEU A 712 18.05 3.27 13.15
N ASN A 713 17.82 2.20 13.92
CA ASN A 713 18.88 1.32 14.41
C ASN A 713 19.31 0.27 13.37
N HIS A 714 18.63 0.21 12.22
CA HIS A 714 19.01 -0.64 11.08
C HIS A 714 19.88 0.10 10.06
N CYS A 715 19.75 1.41 10.01
CA CYS A 715 20.57 2.28 9.17
C CYS A 715 22.02 2.25 9.65
N GLN A 716 22.98 2.41 8.74
CA GLN A 716 24.38 2.55 9.10
C GLN A 716 24.55 3.82 9.95
N HIS A 717 25.09 3.71 11.17
CA HIS A 717 25.32 4.87 12.03
C HIS A 717 26.61 4.72 12.84
N HIS A 718 27.16 5.82 13.37
CA HIS A 718 28.26 5.75 14.33
C HIS A 718 27.76 5.14 15.65
N GLY A 719 28.50 4.18 16.20
CA GLY A 719 28.06 3.36 17.35
C GLY A 719 28.13 4.10 18.69
N SER A 720 29.31 4.08 19.32
CA SER A 720 29.61 4.74 20.59
C SER A 720 30.38 6.06 20.41
N SER A 721 31.15 6.21 19.35
CA SER A 721 31.74 7.49 18.94
C SER A 721 30.67 8.39 18.31
N LEU A 722 30.61 9.65 18.76
CA LEU A 722 29.80 10.68 18.12
C LEU A 722 30.72 11.54 17.26
N ASN A 723 30.35 11.68 15.99
CA ASN A 723 31.04 12.56 15.05
C ASN A 723 29.99 13.38 14.29
N CYS A 724 29.90 14.65 14.64
CA CYS A 724 28.95 15.63 14.11
C CYS A 724 29.68 16.98 14.07
N ARG A 725 29.66 17.65 12.92
CA ARG A 725 30.31 18.94 12.66
C ARG A 725 29.73 20.07 13.50
N ASN A 726 28.44 19.95 13.84
CA ASN A 726 27.66 20.93 14.59
C ASN A 726 26.86 20.24 15.70
N THR A 727 27.29 20.32 16.96
CA THR A 727 26.65 19.64 18.10
C THR A 727 25.61 20.50 18.85
N GLY A 728 25.36 21.73 18.41
CA GLY A 728 24.36 22.62 19.02
C GLY A 728 22.93 22.14 18.78
N THR A 729 22.03 22.32 19.76
CA THR A 729 20.66 21.78 19.76
C THR A 729 19.79 22.16 18.56
N ARG A 730 20.07 23.32 17.93
CA ARG A 730 19.43 23.76 16.68
C ARG A 730 19.74 22.88 15.45
N PHE A 731 20.84 22.13 15.49
CA PHE A 731 21.32 21.21 14.45
C PHE A 731 21.02 19.75 14.83
N ALA A 732 19.90 19.54 15.54
CA ALA A 732 19.31 18.23 15.72
C ALA A 732 18.42 17.89 14.52
N ALA A 733 18.43 16.63 14.08
CA ALA A 733 17.57 16.16 13.03
C ALA A 733 16.07 16.18 13.44
N GLY A 734 15.21 16.32 12.44
CA GLY A 734 13.75 16.38 12.58
C GLY A 734 13.04 15.80 11.37
N VAL A 735 11.71 15.62 11.51
CA VAL A 735 10.85 15.12 10.42
C VAL A 735 9.48 15.80 10.45
N ILE A 736 8.80 15.70 9.31
CA ILE A 736 7.36 15.91 9.14
C ILE A 736 6.84 14.67 8.42
N CYS A 737 5.77 14.05 8.90
CA CYS A 737 5.20 12.79 8.43
C CYS A 737 3.79 12.98 7.83
N SER A 738 3.30 11.97 7.08
CA SER A 738 1.98 11.99 6.43
C SER A 738 1.45 10.56 6.21
N GLU A 739 0.14 10.35 6.37
CA GLU A 739 -0.51 9.06 6.04
C GLU A 739 -0.54 8.76 4.53
N THR A 740 -0.32 9.78 3.69
CA THR A 740 -0.25 9.68 2.23
C THR A 740 1.03 10.27 1.66
N ALA A 741 1.47 9.75 0.52
CA ALA A 741 2.61 10.23 -0.26
C ALA A 741 2.28 10.19 -1.77
N SER A 742 3.04 10.93 -2.57
CA SER A 742 3.09 10.82 -4.03
C SER A 742 3.69 9.49 -4.50
N ASP A 743 3.61 9.19 -5.80
CA ASP A 743 4.22 7.99 -6.39
C ASP A 743 4.58 8.29 -7.85
N LEU A 744 5.87 8.51 -8.15
CA LEU A 744 6.29 9.05 -9.45
C LEU A 744 6.69 7.96 -10.44
N LEU A 745 6.01 7.98 -11.58
CA LEU A 745 6.19 6.98 -12.63
C LEU A 745 6.62 7.62 -13.95
N LEU A 746 7.70 7.10 -14.54
CA LEU A 746 8.09 7.47 -15.90
C LEU A 746 7.26 6.70 -16.93
N HIS A 747 6.63 7.41 -17.86
CA HIS A 747 5.95 6.78 -19.00
C HIS A 747 6.98 6.23 -20.01
N ALA A 748 7.39 4.97 -19.78
CA ALA A 748 8.45 4.30 -20.55
C ALA A 748 8.23 4.21 -22.09
N PRO A 749 7.00 4.03 -22.61
CA PRO A 749 6.75 4.05 -24.06
C PRO A 749 7.14 5.37 -24.73
N LEU A 750 6.80 6.52 -24.12
CA LEU A 750 7.10 7.83 -24.70
C LEU A 750 8.62 8.05 -24.86
N VAL A 751 9.42 7.58 -23.90
CA VAL A 751 10.90 7.63 -23.97
C VAL A 751 11.40 6.81 -25.17
N GLN A 752 10.78 5.68 -25.47
CA GLN A 752 11.11 4.82 -26.61
C GLN A 752 10.74 5.48 -27.95
N GLU A 753 9.54 6.05 -28.04
CA GLU A 753 8.97 6.62 -29.26
C GLU A 753 9.62 7.95 -29.67
N THR A 754 10.09 8.74 -28.69
CA THR A 754 10.67 10.07 -28.91
C THR A 754 12.20 10.09 -28.88
N ALA A 755 12.87 8.93 -28.88
CA ALA A 755 14.33 8.85 -28.84
C ALA A 755 15.00 9.12 -30.20
N TYR A 756 15.86 10.14 -30.27
CA TYR A 756 16.68 10.43 -31.47
C TYR A 756 18.03 11.09 -31.14
N ILE A 757 18.90 11.17 -32.16
CA ILE A 757 20.18 11.89 -32.08
C ILE A 757 20.08 13.23 -32.81
N GLU A 758 20.60 14.29 -32.19
CA GLU A 758 20.87 15.60 -32.79
C GLU A 758 22.38 15.91 -32.73
N ASP A 759 22.99 16.37 -33.82
CA ASP A 759 24.34 16.98 -33.82
C ASP A 759 24.18 18.51 -33.80
N ARG A 760 24.20 19.13 -32.61
CA ARG A 760 23.90 20.55 -32.40
C ARG A 760 25.18 21.40 -32.25
N PRO A 761 25.33 22.53 -32.98
CA PRO A 761 26.52 23.38 -32.89
C PRO A 761 26.59 24.14 -31.56
N LEU A 762 27.81 24.39 -31.07
CA LEU A 762 28.08 24.96 -29.75
C LEU A 762 27.46 26.35 -29.54
N HIS A 763 27.40 27.20 -30.58
CA HIS A 763 26.75 28.51 -30.45
C HIS A 763 25.25 28.46 -30.10
N MET A 764 24.58 27.31 -30.31
CA MET A 764 23.21 27.07 -29.87
C MET A 764 23.14 26.30 -28.54
N LEU A 765 24.23 26.22 -27.77
CA LEU A 765 24.33 25.44 -26.52
C LEU A 765 24.91 26.22 -25.35
N TYR A 766 25.04 27.57 -25.44
CA TYR A 766 25.57 28.39 -24.35
C TYR A 766 24.78 28.22 -23.03
N CYS A 767 23.46 28.36 -23.07
CA CYS A 767 22.57 28.11 -21.93
C CYS A 767 22.81 26.72 -21.29
N ALA A 768 22.75 25.68 -22.11
CA ALA A 768 22.94 24.31 -21.66
C ALA A 768 24.35 24.01 -21.13
N ALA A 769 25.37 24.81 -21.50
CA ALA A 769 26.70 24.72 -20.93
C ALA A 769 26.82 25.44 -19.58
N GLU A 770 26.13 26.57 -19.40
CA GLU A 770 26.01 27.28 -18.11
C GLU A 770 25.24 26.44 -17.09
N GLU A 771 24.17 25.76 -17.52
CA GLU A 771 23.42 24.76 -16.73
C GLU A 771 24.16 23.42 -16.52
N ASN A 772 25.31 23.20 -17.17
CA ASN A 772 26.11 21.95 -17.10
C ASN A 772 25.45 20.70 -17.74
N CYS A 773 24.49 20.87 -18.64
CA CYS A 773 23.80 19.79 -19.36
C CYS A 773 24.64 19.13 -20.47
N LEU A 774 25.93 19.43 -20.58
CA LEU A 774 26.85 18.87 -21.56
C LEU A 774 27.94 18.04 -20.85
N SER A 775 28.53 17.08 -21.57
CA SER A 775 29.64 16.28 -21.02
C SER A 775 30.83 17.18 -20.64
N SER A 776 31.64 16.73 -19.68
CA SER A 776 32.82 17.46 -19.22
C SER A 776 33.85 17.75 -20.32
N SER A 777 33.82 17.02 -21.45
CA SER A 777 34.67 17.33 -22.62
C SER A 777 34.22 18.59 -23.37
N ALA A 778 32.94 19.01 -23.27
CA ALA A 778 32.43 20.24 -23.88
C ALA A 778 33.14 21.50 -23.37
N ARG A 779 33.66 21.49 -22.14
CA ARG A 779 34.48 22.58 -21.57
C ARG A 779 35.80 22.81 -22.29
N HIS A 780 36.25 21.84 -23.10
CA HIS A 780 37.47 21.90 -23.90
C HIS A 780 37.19 21.88 -25.41
N ALA A 781 35.92 22.00 -25.82
CA ALA A 781 35.52 22.02 -27.22
C ALA A 781 35.81 23.39 -27.89
N ASN A 782 35.84 23.41 -29.22
CA ASN A 782 36.12 24.62 -30.00
C ASN A 782 34.90 25.57 -30.07
N TRP A 783 34.55 26.23 -28.97
CA TRP A 783 33.50 27.25 -28.93
C TRP A 783 33.87 28.46 -29.82
N PRO A 784 32.94 29.03 -30.63
CA PRO A 784 31.55 28.65 -30.90
C PRO A 784 31.33 27.60 -32.03
N TYR A 785 32.40 27.16 -32.70
CA TYR A 785 32.33 26.49 -34.02
C TYR A 785 32.22 24.95 -33.99
N GLY A 786 32.52 24.32 -32.86
CA GLY A 786 32.34 22.88 -32.65
C GLY A 786 30.87 22.46 -32.57
N HIS A 787 30.64 21.16 -32.42
CA HIS A 787 29.30 20.55 -32.26
C HIS A 787 29.31 19.55 -31.09
N ARG A 788 28.14 19.24 -30.55
CA ARG A 788 27.91 18.13 -29.59
C ARG A 788 26.83 17.20 -30.15
N ARG A 789 26.95 15.91 -29.86
CA ARG A 789 25.98 14.88 -30.20
C ARG A 789 25.11 14.56 -29.01
N LEU A 790 23.80 14.79 -29.15
CA LEU A 790 22.83 14.76 -28.08
C LEU A 790 21.81 13.65 -28.37
N LEU A 791 21.67 12.69 -27.44
CA LEU A 791 20.57 11.73 -27.42
C LEU A 791 19.39 12.37 -26.71
N ARG A 792 18.36 12.78 -27.47
CA ARG A 792 17.12 13.38 -26.96
C ARG A 792 16.04 12.33 -26.78
N PHE A 793 15.15 12.55 -25.81
CA PHE A 793 13.92 11.81 -25.58
C PHE A 793 13.00 12.60 -24.63
N SER A 794 11.69 12.51 -24.79
CA SER A 794 10.73 13.10 -23.85
C SER A 794 10.71 12.30 -22.55
N SER A 795 10.51 12.98 -21.42
CA SER A 795 10.20 12.37 -20.12
C SER A 795 8.83 12.85 -19.65
N GLN A 796 7.91 11.93 -19.43
CA GLN A 796 6.58 12.20 -18.87
C GLN A 796 6.51 11.53 -17.50
N ILE A 797 6.26 12.31 -16.45
CA ILE A 797 6.29 11.86 -15.05
C ILE A 797 4.88 12.00 -14.47
N HIS A 798 4.24 10.86 -14.23
CA HIS A 798 2.91 10.79 -13.60
C HIS A 798 3.04 10.75 -12.08
N ASN A 799 2.04 11.28 -11.36
CA ASN A 799 1.87 11.04 -9.92
C ASN A 799 0.67 10.10 -9.67
N ASN A 800 0.95 8.81 -9.52
CA ASN A 800 -0.04 7.75 -9.26
C ASN A 800 -0.24 7.49 -7.75
N GLY A 801 0.19 8.42 -6.90
CA GLY A 801 0.18 8.30 -5.45
C GLY A 801 -1.14 8.68 -4.79
N ARG A 802 -1.07 9.15 -3.55
CA ARG A 802 -2.20 9.60 -2.72
C ARG A 802 -2.02 11.00 -2.12
N ALA A 803 -0.97 11.70 -2.52
CA ALA A 803 -0.72 13.09 -2.23
C ALA A 803 -0.04 13.75 -3.43
N ASP A 804 -0.25 15.06 -3.59
CA ASP A 804 0.43 15.84 -4.61
C ASP A 804 1.94 15.79 -4.37
N PHE A 805 2.73 15.50 -5.40
CA PHE A 805 4.18 15.63 -5.34
C PHE A 805 4.52 17.12 -5.22
N ARG A 806 5.39 17.49 -4.27
CA ARG A 806 5.76 18.89 -4.03
C ARG A 806 7.28 19.06 -3.88
N PRO A 807 7.86 20.14 -4.41
CA PRO A 807 9.28 20.42 -4.21
C PRO A 807 9.59 20.61 -2.73
N LYS A 808 10.70 20.02 -2.28
CA LYS A 808 11.24 20.20 -0.92
C LYS A 808 11.63 21.65 -0.62
N ALA A 809 12.03 22.40 -1.64
CA ALA A 809 12.39 23.80 -1.56
C ALA A 809 11.14 24.69 -1.62
N GLY A 810 11.03 25.65 -0.71
CA GLY A 810 10.01 26.70 -0.79
C GLY A 810 10.41 27.79 -1.80
N ARG A 811 9.42 28.54 -2.29
CA ARG A 811 9.56 29.66 -3.27
C ARG A 811 10.79 30.56 -3.10
N HIS A 812 11.22 30.81 -1.86
CA HIS A 812 12.35 31.68 -1.52
C HIS A 812 13.74 31.10 -1.88
N SER A 813 13.83 29.80 -2.17
CA SER A 813 15.04 29.11 -2.59
C SER A 813 14.94 28.51 -3.99
N TRP A 814 13.89 28.83 -4.76
CA TRP A 814 13.79 28.49 -6.17
C TRP A 814 14.72 29.40 -6.99
N VAL A 815 15.41 28.83 -7.98
CA VAL A 815 16.36 29.55 -8.82
C VAL A 815 15.66 29.98 -10.11
N TRP A 816 15.67 31.27 -10.44
CA TRP A 816 15.25 31.73 -11.77
C TRP A 816 16.28 31.33 -12.81
N HIS A 817 15.85 30.71 -13.92
CA HIS A 817 16.74 30.45 -15.04
C HIS A 817 16.37 31.28 -16.28
N GLU A 818 17.31 32.09 -16.74
CA GLU A 818 17.08 33.11 -17.77
C GLU A 818 16.77 32.50 -19.15
N CYS A 819 17.33 31.32 -19.45
CA CYS A 819 17.09 30.65 -20.73
C CYS A 819 15.72 29.95 -20.79
N HIS A 820 15.20 29.48 -19.64
CA HIS A 820 13.89 28.83 -19.56
C HIS A 820 12.76 29.77 -19.12
N ARG A 821 13.10 30.95 -18.61
CA ARG A 821 12.18 32.04 -18.19
C ARG A 821 11.13 31.62 -17.17
N HIS A 822 11.52 30.72 -16.28
CA HIS A 822 10.74 30.35 -15.12
C HIS A 822 11.65 30.02 -13.93
N TYR A 823 11.04 29.75 -12.78
CA TYR A 823 11.74 29.32 -11.57
C TYR A 823 11.84 27.80 -11.53
N HIS A 824 13.03 27.28 -11.24
CA HIS A 824 13.25 25.87 -10.96
C HIS A 824 13.14 25.62 -9.44
N SER A 825 12.39 24.60 -9.04
CA SER A 825 12.09 24.27 -7.63
C SER A 825 12.81 23.03 -7.09
N MET A 826 13.50 22.27 -7.95
CA MET A 826 14.43 21.20 -7.57
C MET A 826 15.67 21.24 -8.46
N ASP A 827 16.85 20.98 -7.88
CA ASP A 827 18.13 20.98 -8.60
C ASP A 827 18.30 19.72 -9.47
N ILE A 828 18.02 18.54 -8.92
CA ILE A 828 18.14 17.23 -9.59
C ILE A 828 16.87 16.40 -9.35
N PHE A 829 15.93 16.43 -10.31
CA PHE A 829 14.74 15.56 -10.28
C PHE A 829 14.94 14.26 -11.08
N THR A 830 15.83 14.23 -12.08
CA THR A 830 16.12 13.01 -12.87
C THR A 830 17.60 12.85 -13.24
N HIS A 831 18.14 11.63 -13.11
CA HIS A 831 19.38 11.24 -13.82
C HIS A 831 19.06 10.48 -15.10
N TYR A 832 19.85 10.74 -16.16
CA TYR A 832 19.76 10.10 -17.46
C TYR A 832 21.11 9.41 -17.78
N ASP A 833 21.16 8.08 -17.71
CA ASP A 833 22.40 7.33 -17.76
C ASP A 833 22.49 6.39 -18.97
N ILE A 834 23.64 6.41 -19.65
CA ILE A 834 24.03 5.33 -20.57
C ILE A 834 24.95 4.39 -19.81
N LEU A 835 24.49 3.17 -19.56
CA LEU A 835 25.23 2.10 -18.89
C LEU A 835 25.73 1.05 -19.89
N THR A 836 26.86 0.39 -19.59
CA THR A 836 27.16 -0.89 -20.24
C THR A 836 26.17 -1.98 -19.78
N PRO A 837 26.08 -3.13 -20.48
CA PRO A 837 25.35 -4.30 -19.99
C PRO A 837 25.86 -4.84 -18.63
N ASN A 838 27.06 -4.43 -18.20
CA ASN A 838 27.62 -4.75 -16.89
C ASN A 838 27.25 -3.69 -15.81
N GLY A 839 26.37 -2.73 -16.12
CA GLY A 839 25.91 -1.69 -15.19
C GLY A 839 26.89 -0.52 -14.98
N THR A 840 27.99 -0.42 -15.73
CA THR A 840 28.96 0.68 -15.56
C THR A 840 28.52 1.91 -16.38
N LYS A 841 28.39 3.08 -15.74
CA LYS A 841 28.06 4.33 -16.44
C LYS A 841 29.13 4.72 -17.47
N VAL A 842 28.70 5.15 -18.65
CA VAL A 842 29.53 5.49 -19.83
C VAL A 842 29.34 6.96 -20.22
N ALA A 843 28.09 7.44 -20.20
CA ALA A 843 27.76 8.85 -20.25
C ALA A 843 26.66 9.16 -19.22
N GLU A 844 26.69 10.39 -18.72
CA GLU A 844 25.69 10.95 -17.83
C GLU A 844 25.08 12.18 -18.49
N GLY A 845 23.75 12.23 -18.49
CA GLY A 845 22.96 13.42 -18.70
C GLY A 845 22.08 13.65 -17.49
N HIS A 846 21.53 14.84 -17.40
CA HIS A 846 20.48 15.20 -16.48
C HIS A 846 19.73 16.36 -17.12
N LYS A 847 18.43 16.44 -16.87
CA LYS A 847 17.72 17.69 -17.07
C LYS A 847 18.12 18.61 -15.92
N ALA A 848 18.85 19.68 -16.22
CA ALA A 848 19.30 20.62 -15.21
C ALA A 848 18.12 21.44 -14.70
N SER A 849 17.71 21.15 -13.46
CA SER A 849 16.76 21.92 -12.65
C SER A 849 15.34 22.08 -13.21
N PHE A 850 14.34 21.89 -12.34
CA PHE A 850 12.97 21.54 -12.77
C PHE A 850 11.91 22.55 -12.38
N CYS A 851 11.04 22.88 -13.34
CA CYS A 851 9.65 23.25 -13.11
C CYS A 851 8.84 21.98 -12.73
N LEU A 852 7.93 22.06 -11.77
CA LEU A 852 6.96 21.00 -11.51
C LEU A 852 5.55 21.55 -11.75
N GLU A 853 4.88 21.10 -12.80
CA GLU A 853 3.52 21.53 -13.15
C GLU A 853 2.62 20.43 -13.72
N ASP A 854 1.30 20.64 -13.64
CA ASP A 854 0.30 19.71 -14.15
C ASP A 854 0.12 19.91 -15.66
N THR A 855 1.05 19.41 -16.47
CA THR A 855 1.02 19.62 -17.93
C THR A 855 -0.27 19.09 -18.53
N GLU A 856 -0.70 17.88 -18.17
CA GLU A 856 -2.02 17.29 -18.43
C GLU A 856 -2.42 16.35 -17.28
N CYS A 857 -3.68 15.92 -17.24
CA CYS A 857 -4.22 15.06 -16.18
C CYS A 857 -5.22 14.04 -16.73
N GLU A 858 -5.51 13.02 -15.93
CA GLU A 858 -6.64 12.12 -16.16
C GLU A 858 -7.97 12.88 -16.17
N GLU A 859 -8.97 12.33 -16.85
CA GLU A 859 -10.30 12.92 -16.93
C GLU A 859 -10.92 13.11 -15.53
N ASP A 860 -11.70 14.17 -15.36
CA ASP A 860 -12.22 14.70 -14.08
C ASP A 860 -11.18 15.21 -13.06
N VAL A 861 -9.87 15.08 -13.31
CA VAL A 861 -8.82 15.69 -12.48
C VAL A 861 -8.48 17.10 -12.97
N ALA A 862 -8.60 18.08 -12.07
CA ALA A 862 -8.33 19.49 -12.37
C ALA A 862 -6.86 19.87 -12.07
N LYS A 863 -6.19 20.45 -13.08
CA LYS A 863 -4.85 21.05 -12.96
C LYS A 863 -4.80 22.09 -11.83
N ARG A 864 -3.69 22.11 -11.10
CA ARG A 864 -3.47 22.91 -9.90
C ARG A 864 -2.12 23.62 -9.86
N TYR A 865 -1.10 23.04 -10.49
CA TYR A 865 0.28 23.55 -10.51
C TYR A 865 0.67 24.08 -11.88
N GLU A 866 1.34 25.23 -11.89
CA GLU A 866 1.76 25.98 -13.08
C GLU A 866 3.01 26.80 -12.71
N CYS A 867 4.08 26.68 -13.49
CA CYS A 867 5.35 27.37 -13.22
C CYS A 867 5.37 28.84 -13.67
N ALA A 868 4.46 29.20 -14.58
CA ALA A 868 4.30 30.56 -15.07
C ALA A 868 3.99 31.56 -13.94
N ASN A 869 4.40 32.82 -14.13
CA ASN A 869 4.11 33.92 -13.19
C ASN A 869 4.54 33.68 -11.72
N PHE A 870 5.51 32.78 -11.48
CA PHE A 870 5.89 32.32 -10.13
C PHE A 870 4.69 31.68 -9.40
N GLY A 871 4.00 30.74 -10.06
CA GLY A 871 2.89 29.97 -9.50
C GLY A 871 3.29 28.97 -8.40
N GLU A 872 2.35 28.15 -7.96
CA GLU A 872 2.65 26.99 -7.12
C GLU A 872 3.16 25.84 -8.00
N GLN A 873 4.21 25.16 -7.54
CA GLN A 873 4.79 24.02 -8.24
C GLN A 873 4.54 22.70 -7.50
N GLY A 874 4.40 21.63 -8.28
CA GLY A 874 4.07 20.27 -7.85
C GLY A 874 3.47 19.45 -8.99
N ILE A 875 3.14 18.19 -8.71
CA ILE A 875 2.37 17.32 -9.63
C ILE A 875 1.19 16.75 -8.83
N THR A 876 -0.03 17.09 -9.21
CA THR A 876 -1.28 16.67 -8.58
C THR A 876 -1.50 15.17 -8.77
N VAL A 877 -2.17 14.49 -7.83
CA VAL A 877 -2.54 13.08 -7.98
C VAL A 877 -3.41 12.89 -9.24
N GLY A 878 -3.03 11.96 -10.13
CA GLY A 878 -3.70 11.76 -11.42
C GLY A 878 -3.29 12.76 -12.51
N CYS A 879 -2.29 13.62 -12.26
CA CYS A 879 -1.68 14.48 -13.27
C CYS A 879 -0.25 14.02 -13.63
N TRP A 880 0.27 14.57 -14.73
CA TRP A 880 1.65 14.35 -15.15
C TRP A 880 2.32 15.62 -15.69
N ASP A 881 3.64 15.64 -15.51
CA ASP A 881 4.55 16.67 -15.99
C ASP A 881 5.29 16.15 -17.24
N LEU A 882 5.28 16.92 -18.34
CA LEU A 882 5.79 16.49 -19.66
C LEU A 882 6.97 17.34 -20.14
N TYR A 883 8.17 16.79 -19.92
CA TYR A 883 9.42 17.29 -20.46
C TYR A 883 9.66 16.78 -21.88
N ARG A 884 9.25 17.55 -22.89
CA ARG A 884 9.39 17.18 -24.32
C ARG A 884 10.84 17.08 -24.79
N HIS A 885 11.11 16.20 -25.74
CA HIS A 885 12.42 15.98 -26.36
C HIS A 885 13.10 17.23 -26.97
N ASP A 886 12.35 18.27 -27.34
CA ASP A 886 12.84 19.44 -28.07
C ASP A 886 13.41 20.57 -27.18
N ILE A 887 12.93 20.68 -25.93
CA ILE A 887 13.44 21.68 -24.99
C ILE A 887 14.89 21.39 -24.57
N ASP A 888 15.58 22.41 -24.08
CA ASP A 888 17.01 22.29 -23.76
C ASP A 888 17.25 21.45 -22.49
N CYS A 889 18.47 20.92 -22.38
CA CYS A 889 18.88 19.93 -21.39
C CYS A 889 18.07 18.61 -21.41
N GLN A 890 17.18 18.39 -22.38
CA GLN A 890 16.40 17.15 -22.50
C GLN A 890 17.16 16.06 -23.28
N TRP A 891 18.36 15.72 -22.79
CA TRP A 891 19.24 14.79 -23.49
C TRP A 891 20.31 14.14 -22.59
N ILE A 892 21.01 13.17 -23.17
CA ILE A 892 22.36 12.76 -22.76
C ILE A 892 23.35 13.23 -23.84
N ASP A 893 24.44 13.90 -23.44
CA ASP A 893 25.53 14.22 -24.37
C ASP A 893 26.37 12.96 -24.61
N ILE A 894 26.23 12.38 -25.80
CA ILE A 894 26.88 11.15 -26.22
C ILE A 894 28.08 11.39 -27.15
N THR A 895 28.59 12.62 -27.23
CA THR A 895 29.72 12.99 -28.13
C THR A 895 30.96 12.11 -27.90
N ASP A 896 31.23 11.73 -26.65
CA ASP A 896 32.39 10.94 -26.24
C ASP A 896 32.10 9.41 -26.23
N VAL A 897 30.86 9.00 -26.50
CA VAL A 897 30.42 7.60 -26.47
C VAL A 897 30.80 6.89 -27.77
N LYS A 898 31.27 5.65 -27.66
CA LYS A 898 31.64 4.82 -28.82
C LYS A 898 30.44 4.01 -29.33
N PRO A 899 30.46 3.53 -30.58
CA PRO A 899 29.50 2.54 -31.06
C PRO A 899 29.49 1.29 -30.17
N GLY A 900 28.31 0.76 -29.86
CA GLY A 900 28.13 -0.38 -28.96
C GLY A 900 26.67 -0.65 -28.59
N ASN A 901 26.47 -1.68 -27.75
CA ASN A 901 25.20 -1.97 -27.10
C ASN A 901 25.27 -1.50 -25.65
N TYR A 902 24.24 -0.80 -25.21
CA TYR A 902 24.14 -0.13 -23.91
C TYR A 902 22.73 -0.32 -23.32
N ILE A 903 22.58 0.02 -22.04
CA ILE A 903 21.29 0.22 -21.40
C ILE A 903 21.10 1.73 -21.19
N LEU A 904 20.01 2.29 -21.72
CA LEU A 904 19.54 3.62 -21.33
C LEU A 904 18.76 3.45 -20.01
N GLN A 905 19.13 4.21 -19.00
CA GLN A 905 18.41 4.28 -17.73
C GLN A 905 17.96 5.71 -17.45
N VAL A 906 16.72 5.85 -16.97
CA VAL A 906 16.20 7.09 -16.40
C VAL A 906 15.74 6.80 -14.98
N VAL A 907 16.14 7.64 -14.02
CA VAL A 907 15.72 7.51 -12.60
C VAL A 907 15.12 8.84 -12.14
N ILE A 908 13.85 8.82 -11.73
CA ILE A 908 13.14 9.96 -11.12
C ILE A 908 13.41 10.02 -9.62
N ASN A 909 13.51 11.24 -9.07
CA ASN A 909 13.83 11.52 -7.68
C ASN A 909 15.02 10.67 -7.16
N PRO A 910 16.17 10.62 -7.87
CA PRO A 910 17.23 9.65 -7.61
C PRO A 910 17.94 9.83 -6.26
N ASN A 911 17.87 11.05 -5.71
CA ASN A 911 18.36 11.39 -4.37
C ASN A 911 17.31 11.13 -3.26
N PHE A 912 16.07 10.77 -3.65
CA PHE A 912 14.91 10.53 -2.77
C PHE A 912 14.58 11.79 -1.94
N GLU A 913 14.76 12.99 -2.52
CA GLU A 913 14.66 14.30 -1.83
C GLU A 913 13.24 14.65 -1.39
N VAL A 914 12.25 14.17 -2.14
CA VAL A 914 10.84 14.15 -1.78
C VAL A 914 10.45 12.70 -1.48
N ALA A 915 9.38 12.48 -0.72
CA ALA A 915 8.95 11.16 -0.28
C ALA A 915 7.84 10.57 -1.18
N GLU A 916 7.88 9.24 -1.37
CA GLU A 916 6.98 8.52 -2.26
C GLU A 916 6.50 7.19 -1.63
N SER A 917 5.39 6.63 -2.12
CA SER A 917 4.80 5.39 -1.57
C SER A 917 5.50 4.10 -2.02
N ASP A 918 5.90 4.00 -3.28
CA ASP A 918 6.91 3.08 -3.78
C ASP A 918 8.15 3.87 -4.24
N PHE A 919 9.28 3.18 -4.41
CA PHE A 919 10.52 3.70 -5.01
C PHE A 919 11.16 2.70 -5.99
N THR A 920 10.54 1.52 -6.16
CA THR A 920 11.03 0.43 -7.04
C THR A 920 10.64 0.64 -8.51
N ASN A 921 9.73 1.58 -8.75
CA ASN A 921 9.18 1.98 -10.04
C ASN A 921 9.80 3.29 -10.60
N ASN A 922 10.45 4.12 -9.79
CA ASN A 922 11.15 5.34 -10.20
C ASN A 922 12.24 5.13 -11.28
N ALA A 923 12.71 3.89 -11.48
CA ALA A 923 13.77 3.53 -12.41
C ALA A 923 13.24 2.78 -13.64
N MET A 924 13.46 3.37 -14.81
CA MET A 924 13.14 2.81 -16.12
C MET A 924 14.43 2.39 -16.84
N LYS A 925 14.41 1.26 -17.56
CA LYS A 925 15.51 0.75 -18.40
C LYS A 925 15.03 0.49 -19.83
N CYS A 926 15.80 0.90 -20.83
CA CYS A 926 15.67 0.47 -22.24
C CYS A 926 16.97 -0.19 -22.73
N ASN A 927 16.86 -1.10 -23.69
CA ASN A 927 18.00 -1.48 -24.52
C ASN A 927 18.33 -0.35 -25.49
N CYS A 928 19.61 -0.02 -25.63
CA CYS A 928 20.08 1.15 -26.36
C CYS A 928 21.29 0.77 -27.24
N LYS A 929 21.07 0.56 -28.54
CA LYS A 929 22.12 0.24 -29.51
C LYS A 929 22.52 1.48 -30.29
N TYR A 930 23.81 1.79 -30.37
CA TYR A 930 24.36 2.96 -31.07
C TYR A 930 25.46 2.52 -32.05
N ASP A 931 25.37 2.89 -33.33
CA ASP A 931 26.36 2.50 -34.36
C ASP A 931 27.36 3.60 -34.74
N GLY A 932 27.21 4.82 -34.18
CA GLY A 932 28.00 6.01 -34.57
C GLY A 932 27.31 6.95 -35.55
N HIS A 933 26.11 6.60 -36.04
CA HIS A 933 25.28 7.42 -36.93
C HIS A 933 23.79 7.41 -36.55
N ARG A 934 23.32 6.33 -35.93
CA ARG A 934 21.93 6.09 -35.50
C ARG A 934 21.92 5.43 -34.13
N ILE A 935 20.78 5.56 -33.47
CA ILE A 935 20.48 4.90 -32.20
C ILE A 935 19.17 4.14 -32.32
N TRP A 936 19.07 3.03 -31.61
CA TRP A 936 17.84 2.25 -31.45
C TRP A 936 17.60 2.06 -29.96
N VAL A 937 16.58 2.73 -29.45
CA VAL A 937 16.07 2.56 -28.09
C VAL A 937 14.85 1.63 -28.17
N HIS A 938 14.87 0.52 -27.44
CA HIS A 938 13.79 -0.47 -27.46
C HIS A 938 13.66 -1.23 -26.14
N SER A 939 12.52 -1.91 -25.96
CA SER A 939 12.20 -2.68 -24.76
C SER A 939 12.26 -1.84 -23.47
N CYS A 940 11.83 -0.57 -23.55
CA CYS A 940 11.74 0.33 -22.40
C CYS A 940 10.70 -0.17 -21.39
N HIS A 941 11.11 -0.37 -20.14
CA HIS A 941 10.24 -0.88 -19.07
C HIS A 941 10.67 -0.38 -17.68
N ILE A 942 9.73 -0.44 -16.73
CA ILE A 942 9.94 -0.13 -15.31
C ILE A 942 10.52 -1.37 -14.59
N GLY A 943 11.41 -1.17 -13.62
CA GLY A 943 12.31 -2.21 -13.09
C GLY A 943 11.71 -3.53 -12.56
N ASP A 944 10.44 -3.57 -12.16
CA ASP A 944 9.71 -4.78 -11.68
C ASP A 944 8.46 -5.10 -12.51
N ALA A 945 8.43 -4.65 -13.77
CA ALA A 945 7.37 -4.97 -14.73
C ALA A 945 7.55 -6.35 -15.41
N LEU A 946 8.77 -6.88 -15.48
CA LEU A 946 9.07 -8.16 -16.16
C LEU A 946 9.23 -9.33 -15.16
N SER A 947 9.00 -10.56 -15.63
CA SER A 947 9.35 -11.77 -14.85
C SER A 947 10.87 -11.92 -14.67
N GLU A 948 11.31 -12.63 -13.63
CA GLU A 948 12.73 -12.74 -13.27
C GLU A 948 13.59 -13.29 -14.43
N GLU A 949 13.07 -14.25 -15.20
CA GLU A 949 13.73 -14.78 -16.41
C GLU A 949 13.60 -13.86 -17.64
N ALA A 950 12.59 -12.99 -17.73
CA ALA A 950 12.51 -11.96 -18.77
C ALA A 950 13.50 -10.82 -18.50
N SER A 951 13.61 -10.34 -17.26
CA SER A 951 14.64 -9.35 -16.85
C SER A 951 16.06 -9.87 -17.11
N LYS A 952 16.33 -11.14 -16.77
CA LYS A 952 17.63 -11.78 -17.08
C LYS A 952 17.89 -11.92 -18.58
N ARG A 953 16.86 -12.13 -19.41
CA ARG A 953 17.00 -12.14 -20.88
C ARG A 953 17.26 -10.74 -21.44
N PHE A 954 16.59 -9.72 -20.92
CA PHE A 954 16.83 -8.33 -21.28
C PHE A 954 18.29 -7.94 -21.01
N GLU A 955 18.82 -8.23 -19.82
CA GLU A 955 20.21 -7.91 -19.45
C GLU A 955 21.25 -8.78 -20.21
N GLN A 956 20.90 -9.99 -20.63
CA GLN A 956 21.78 -10.87 -21.43
C GLN A 956 21.80 -10.55 -22.94
N TYR A 957 20.72 -9.98 -23.48
CA TYR A 957 20.57 -9.71 -24.91
C TYR A 957 20.16 -8.25 -25.17
N PRO A 958 21.09 -7.29 -25.01
CA PRO A 958 20.85 -5.85 -25.19
C PRO A 958 20.79 -5.43 -26.68
N GLY A 959 19.99 -6.14 -27.48
CA GLY A 959 19.77 -5.85 -28.89
C GLY A 959 19.23 -7.04 -29.69
N GLN A 960 18.11 -6.85 -30.40
CA GLN A 960 17.74 -7.76 -31.50
C GLN A 960 18.75 -7.63 -32.66
N LEU A 961 18.90 -8.72 -33.43
CA LEU A 961 19.76 -8.76 -34.62
C LEU A 961 19.02 -8.34 -35.91
N ASN A 962 17.70 -8.13 -35.85
CA ASN A 962 16.84 -7.93 -37.01
C ASN A 962 15.60 -7.08 -36.67
N ASN A 963 15.17 -6.24 -37.61
CA ASN A 963 13.99 -5.38 -37.49
C ASN A 963 12.69 -6.16 -37.77
N GLN A 964 12.34 -7.15 -36.96
CA GLN A 964 11.01 -7.77 -37.01
C GLN A 964 10.36 -7.82 -35.63
N ILE A 965 9.22 -7.14 -35.56
CA ILE A 965 8.23 -7.23 -34.49
C ILE A 965 7.39 -8.49 -34.77
N SER A 966 7.21 -9.35 -33.76
CA SER A 966 6.35 -10.54 -33.80
C SER A 966 5.96 -10.94 -32.39
#